data_AF-A0A1R1J762-F1
#
_entry.id   AF-A0A1R1J762-F1
#
_cell.length_a   1.000
_cell.length_b   1.000
_cell.length_c   1.000
_cell.angle_alpha   90.00
_cell.angle_beta   90.00
_cell.angle_gamma   90.00
#
_symmetry.space_group_name_H-M   'P 1'
#
loop_
_entity.id
_entity.type
_entity.pdbx_description
1 polymer ?
#
loop_
_entity_poly.entity_id
_entity_poly.type
_entity_poly.pdbx_seq_one_letter_code
_entity_poly.pdbx_strand_id
1 'polypeptide(L)'
;SAAERDGDHIYAIVRGTSENHGGRANSLTAPNPNAQAELIKAAFREAGIDPRTVGYMEAHGTGTPLGDPVEVNGLKMAFRDLYAATGDAQVRDPHCGIGSVKTNIGHLEMAAGVAGVIKVLMQMRHRTLAPSLHCETVNPYIDLKGSPFDIVREAREWVAPRDAQGRALPRRAGVSSFGFGGVNAHVVLEEYQPKDVRASWRVDADHPALVVLSARNPERLRERVAQLRGAIDAGWVTAANLGDAAYTLQVGREAMDARLAMVVTSVEELAAKLDAVQAEEAGIDDVYRGEVRRHKQELALFASDEDAARMVAAWLEKGKYDRLLELWVKGLHVDWLRMYGEARPQRLRLPTYPFAKERYWAAAAPDAGAVSGDAALAVLHPLVHRNTSNLAEQRFTSVLSGREPWLADHVVRGRKMLPGVAHLEMARTALGEALSMDGGVGVNGLHLRNVVFSRPILVGDAGLEVHVGVRPEADGGLAYTLHGVDAESGERVVYSQGVAVSETVAAVRIDLNAMRAACGAEEVAAADFYAMFDEKGLSLGPHLRAVQALYLGEGQVLAQLRMPVVALADRTRYLLHPSMLDAVVTTPAALLMRAGIGNDRLALPFALQSLEIHDACREAMWVVARPSDESPVNDRVRKFDLDLCDDTGRVCVRFVGLSVRTLDAGDEASASAPQTLLLEPAWRAAAVEGDPVEVTSHLVLLGDGEVDGDVLSAQLGVRCERLPEDYAAQAEYVLARLQTLFTEKRNERVLMQVVVPGSGAGQVSSGLAGLLRSARLENAKFVGQLIEVAQGETAEGLAARLRENARRANDVRIRYADGERQVQGWREVTVAEPVAPWKDGGVYLITGGLGGLGRIFAKEIATRARCVTLVLTGRRAWSDVSDESTRSLVRELEALGATVVYQALDVSDREAVRQLVLQIQEEHQALNGIVHGAGVIRDGLLTGKQPEVLREVLSAKVAGLVNLDEASRDVPLDWLMCFSSIAAVKGNVGQGDYAA
;
A
#
# COMPACT_ATOMS: atom_id res chain seq x y z
N SER A 1 33.52 46.41 0.69
CA SER A 1 32.50 45.68 -0.10
C SER A 1 31.23 46.54 -0.21
N ALA A 2 30.27 46.18 -1.06
CA ALA A 2 28.96 46.87 -1.11
C ALA A 2 28.24 46.80 0.25
N ALA A 3 28.21 45.62 0.89
CA ALA A 3 27.60 45.44 2.21
C ALA A 3 28.22 46.34 3.31
N GLU A 4 29.54 46.53 3.31
CA GLU A 4 30.22 47.46 4.24
C GLU A 4 29.82 48.93 3.98
N ARG A 5 29.72 49.32 2.70
CA ARG A 5 29.29 50.67 2.31
C ARG A 5 27.84 50.92 2.69
N ASP A 6 26.98 49.91 2.52
CA ASP A 6 25.54 50.01 2.72
C ASP A 6 25.16 49.83 4.22
N GLY A 7 26.13 49.48 5.08
CA GLY A 7 25.96 49.36 6.52
C GLY A 7 25.18 48.10 6.93
N ASP A 8 25.22 47.07 6.10
CA ASP A 8 24.51 45.82 6.34
C ASP A 8 25.18 44.98 7.43
N HIS A 9 24.36 44.16 8.09
CA HIS A 9 24.86 43.19 9.04
C HIS A 9 25.46 41.99 8.30
N ILE A 10 26.78 41.82 8.38
CA ILE A 10 27.52 40.75 7.70
C ILE A 10 27.72 39.58 8.67
N TYR A 11 27.07 38.44 8.39
CA TYR A 11 27.21 37.22 9.19
C TYR A 11 28.54 36.49 8.94
N ALA A 12 28.90 36.36 7.66
CA ALA A 12 30.12 35.72 7.19
C ALA A 12 30.39 36.15 5.74
N ILE A 13 31.57 35.80 5.24
CA ILE A 13 32.01 36.00 3.86
C ILE A 13 31.99 34.63 3.16
N VAL A 14 31.34 34.56 1.99
CA VAL A 14 31.51 33.42 1.08
C VAL A 14 32.84 33.61 0.35
N ARG A 15 33.81 32.73 0.62
CA ARG A 15 35.16 32.83 0.05
C ARG A 15 35.31 32.06 -1.25
N GLY A 16 34.58 30.94 -1.42
CA GLY A 16 34.58 30.15 -2.64
C GLY A 16 33.38 29.21 -2.67
N THR A 17 32.94 28.88 -3.87
CA THR A 17 31.78 28.02 -4.13
C THR A 17 32.05 27.16 -5.34
N SER A 18 31.80 25.86 -5.22
CA SER A 18 31.87 24.97 -6.37
C SER A 18 30.62 24.11 -6.44
N GLU A 19 30.25 23.76 -7.67
CA GLU A 19 29.27 22.75 -8.01
C GLU A 19 29.86 21.76 -9.01
N ASN A 20 29.46 20.49 -8.92
CA ASN A 20 29.79 19.47 -9.93
C ASN A 20 28.78 18.33 -9.93
N HIS A 21 29.04 17.28 -10.72
CA HIS A 21 28.23 16.07 -10.77
C HIS A 21 29.08 14.82 -10.51
N GLY A 22 28.50 13.81 -9.87
CA GLY A 22 29.12 12.50 -9.61
C GLY A 22 29.45 11.66 -10.86
N GLY A 23 29.08 12.14 -12.05
CA GLY A 23 29.26 11.43 -13.32
C GLY A 23 28.55 10.07 -13.38
N ARG A 24 29.12 9.13 -14.12
CA ARG A 24 28.62 7.75 -14.23
C ARG A 24 28.95 6.95 -12.98
N ALA A 25 27.95 6.46 -12.28
CA ALA A 25 28.07 5.59 -11.10
C ALA A 25 27.29 4.27 -11.28
N ASN A 26 27.48 3.32 -10.37
CA ASN A 26 26.83 1.99 -10.44
C ASN A 26 25.31 2.04 -10.21
N SER A 27 24.80 3.13 -9.62
CA SER A 27 23.38 3.44 -9.51
C SER A 27 23.19 4.96 -9.53
N LEU A 28 21.96 5.43 -9.77
CA LEU A 28 21.62 6.85 -9.75
C LEU A 28 21.97 7.52 -8.41
N THR A 29 21.79 6.80 -7.30
CA THR A 29 21.96 7.29 -5.93
C THR A 29 23.35 7.03 -5.34
N ALA A 30 24.25 6.36 -6.08
CA ALA A 30 25.58 6.03 -5.59
C ALA A 30 26.47 7.28 -5.58
N PRO A 31 26.99 7.71 -4.41
CA PRO A 31 27.89 8.85 -4.34
C PRO A 31 29.27 8.53 -4.93
N ASN A 32 29.98 9.56 -5.41
CA ASN A 32 31.32 9.43 -6.01
C ASN A 32 32.35 10.21 -5.16
N PRO A 33 33.23 9.54 -4.40
CA PRO A 33 34.18 10.21 -3.51
C PRO A 33 35.19 11.07 -4.26
N ASN A 34 35.58 10.68 -5.48
CA ASN A 34 36.52 11.47 -6.30
C ASN A 34 35.88 12.78 -6.76
N ALA A 35 34.60 12.73 -7.18
CA ALA A 35 33.86 13.92 -7.57
C ALA A 35 33.67 14.87 -6.38
N GLN A 36 33.31 14.35 -5.20
CA GLN A 36 33.21 15.14 -3.98
C GLN A 36 34.56 15.75 -3.57
N ALA A 37 35.67 15.00 -3.72
CA ALA A 37 36.99 15.52 -3.45
C ALA A 37 37.38 16.66 -4.42
N GLU A 38 37.15 16.52 -5.72
CA GLU A 38 37.42 17.59 -6.70
C GLU A 38 36.58 18.83 -6.45
N LEU A 39 35.31 18.67 -6.07
CA LEU A 39 34.41 19.76 -5.68
C LEU A 39 35.00 20.58 -4.52
N ILE A 40 35.40 19.90 -3.45
CA ILE A 40 35.99 20.55 -2.27
C ILE A 40 37.29 21.25 -2.68
N LYS A 41 38.16 20.59 -3.45
CA LYS A 41 39.42 21.19 -3.93
C LYS A 41 39.18 22.44 -4.76
N ALA A 42 38.18 22.44 -5.65
CA ALA A 42 37.84 23.59 -6.48
C ALA A 42 37.38 24.78 -5.63
N ALA A 43 36.44 24.57 -4.70
CA ALA A 43 35.95 25.62 -3.81
C ALA A 43 37.07 26.21 -2.93
N PHE A 44 37.98 25.37 -2.44
CA PHE A 44 39.12 25.81 -1.65
C PHE A 44 40.19 26.56 -2.44
N ARG A 45 40.45 26.15 -3.68
CA ARG A 45 41.36 26.87 -4.59
C ARG A 45 40.81 28.24 -4.94
N GLU A 46 39.52 28.34 -5.23
CA GLU A 46 38.84 29.62 -5.46
C GLU A 46 38.91 30.51 -4.21
N ALA A 47 38.67 29.93 -3.03
CA ALA A 47 38.74 30.65 -1.76
C ALA A 47 40.13 31.21 -1.44
N GLY A 48 41.20 30.61 -1.99
CA GLY A 48 42.59 31.00 -1.72
C GLY A 48 42.94 30.88 -0.23
N ILE A 49 42.37 29.89 0.47
CA ILE A 49 42.61 29.68 1.90
C ILE A 49 43.50 28.47 2.14
N ASP A 50 44.36 28.56 3.14
CA ASP A 50 45.14 27.44 3.63
C ASP A 50 44.22 26.45 4.37
N PRO A 51 44.12 25.18 3.95
CA PRO A 51 43.21 24.20 4.57
C PRO A 51 43.53 23.95 6.06
N ARG A 52 44.76 24.23 6.53
CA ARG A 52 45.17 24.12 7.95
C ARG A 52 44.50 25.15 8.87
N THR A 53 43.81 26.13 8.29
CA THR A 53 43.10 27.19 9.02
C THR A 53 41.60 26.95 9.10
N VAL A 54 41.12 25.83 8.55
CA VAL A 54 39.70 25.44 8.61
C VAL A 54 39.44 24.74 9.93
N GLY A 55 38.44 25.21 10.67
CA GLY A 55 38.09 24.64 11.97
C GLY A 55 36.84 23.78 11.95
N TYR A 56 36.07 23.78 10.86
CA TYR A 56 34.81 23.04 10.80
C TYR A 56 34.41 22.63 9.38
N MET A 57 33.82 21.46 9.24
CA MET A 57 33.12 21.00 8.05
C MET A 57 31.69 20.63 8.44
N GLU A 58 30.74 21.36 7.88
CA GLU A 58 29.34 20.97 7.87
C GLU A 58 29.14 19.99 6.71
N ALA A 59 29.11 18.71 7.05
CA ALA A 59 28.93 17.62 6.10
C ALA A 59 27.48 17.56 5.58
N HIS A 60 27.30 16.92 4.44
CA HIS A 60 25.99 16.52 3.97
C HIS A 60 25.37 15.52 4.96
N GLY A 61 26.12 14.51 5.41
CA GLY A 61 25.85 13.70 6.61
C GLY A 61 24.39 13.30 6.78
N THR A 62 23.92 12.39 5.92
CA THR A 62 22.51 11.97 5.84
C THR A 62 22.20 10.75 6.69
N GLY A 63 23.20 10.17 7.35
CA GLY A 63 23.03 8.94 8.13
C GLY A 63 22.95 7.70 7.26
N THR A 64 23.32 7.78 5.98
CA THR A 64 23.27 6.61 5.09
C THR A 64 24.47 5.70 5.32
N PRO A 65 24.28 4.36 5.39
CA PRO A 65 25.37 3.43 5.70
C PRO A 65 26.57 3.51 4.74
N LEU A 66 26.32 3.87 3.47
CA LEU A 66 27.33 3.99 2.42
C LEU A 66 27.74 5.45 2.14
N GLY A 67 26.81 6.40 2.18
CA GLY A 67 27.08 7.77 1.77
C GLY A 67 27.98 8.52 2.74
N ASP A 68 27.77 8.34 4.05
CA ASP A 68 28.59 9.02 5.06
C ASP A 68 30.07 8.57 5.02
N PRO A 69 30.40 7.26 4.91
CA PRO A 69 31.78 6.83 4.64
C PRO A 69 32.38 7.40 3.35
N VAL A 70 31.59 7.49 2.27
CA VAL A 70 32.06 8.04 0.99
C VAL A 70 32.38 9.54 1.12
N GLU A 71 31.52 10.30 1.81
CA GLU A 71 31.73 11.72 2.07
C GLU A 71 32.99 11.97 2.90
N VAL A 72 33.18 11.22 4.00
CA VAL A 72 34.38 11.33 4.84
C VAL A 72 35.64 10.99 4.03
N ASN A 73 35.60 9.96 3.19
CA ASN A 73 36.72 9.64 2.31
C ASN A 73 36.99 10.75 1.28
N GLY A 74 35.96 11.34 0.69
CA GLY A 74 36.08 12.50 -0.19
C GLY A 74 36.76 13.69 0.50
N LEU A 75 36.36 14.00 1.74
CA LEU A 75 36.98 15.02 2.59
C LEU A 75 38.47 14.73 2.85
N LYS A 76 38.81 13.50 3.25
CA LYS A 76 40.20 13.07 3.49
C LYS A 76 41.06 13.20 2.23
N MET A 77 40.54 12.78 1.09
CA MET A 77 41.22 12.88 -0.20
C MET A 77 41.46 14.34 -0.60
N ALA A 78 40.45 15.20 -0.47
CA ALA A 78 40.57 16.62 -0.76
C ALA A 78 41.62 17.29 0.12
N PHE A 79 41.56 17.09 1.44
CA PHE A 79 42.47 17.75 2.37
C PHE A 79 43.91 17.26 2.24
N ARG A 80 44.14 15.97 1.97
CA ARG A 80 45.49 15.46 1.66
C ARG A 80 46.10 16.20 0.46
N ASP A 81 45.35 16.32 -0.63
CA ASP A 81 45.83 16.98 -1.85
C ASP A 81 46.01 18.49 -1.65
N LEU A 82 45.11 19.14 -0.90
CA LEU A 82 45.21 20.56 -0.56
C LEU A 82 46.43 20.84 0.32
N TYR A 83 46.75 19.96 1.29
CA TYR A 83 47.95 20.09 2.12
C TYR A 83 49.22 19.96 1.27
N ALA A 84 49.29 18.94 0.41
CA ALA A 84 50.40 18.76 -0.52
C ALA A 84 50.63 20.00 -1.40
N ALA A 85 49.55 20.66 -1.85
CA ALA A 85 49.63 21.89 -2.63
C ALA A 85 50.20 23.11 -1.85
N THR A 86 50.23 23.07 -0.51
CA THR A 86 50.87 24.12 0.32
C THR A 86 52.39 23.98 0.43
N GLY A 87 52.99 22.90 -0.10
CA GLY A 87 54.40 22.59 0.05
C GLY A 87 54.78 21.88 1.36
N ASP A 88 53.80 21.67 2.26
CA ASP A 88 53.93 20.92 3.50
C ASP A 88 52.76 19.93 3.61
N ALA A 89 53.04 18.66 3.30
CA ALA A 89 52.04 17.60 3.28
C ALA A 89 51.70 17.04 4.68
N GLN A 90 52.30 17.58 5.76
CA GLN A 90 52.09 17.03 7.10
C GLN A 90 50.69 17.36 7.62
N VAL A 91 49.89 16.31 7.82
CA VAL A 91 48.60 16.41 8.52
C VAL A 91 48.88 16.66 10.00
N ARG A 92 48.39 17.78 10.53
CA ARG A 92 48.45 18.10 11.97
C ARG A 92 47.45 17.24 12.75
N ASP A 93 47.56 17.22 14.07
CA ASP A 93 46.55 16.63 14.95
C ASP A 93 45.12 17.11 14.58
N PRO A 94 44.08 16.33 14.88
CA PRO A 94 42.69 16.70 14.57
C PRO A 94 42.36 18.11 15.09
N HIS A 95 42.00 19.01 14.17
CA HIS A 95 41.71 20.42 14.46
C HIS A 95 40.47 20.93 13.72
N CYS A 96 39.90 20.13 12.82
CA CYS A 96 38.73 20.48 12.02
C CYS A 96 37.56 19.58 12.41
N GLY A 97 36.59 20.14 13.13
CA GLY A 97 35.40 19.38 13.52
C GLY A 97 34.51 19.04 12.32
N ILE A 98 33.87 17.86 12.32
CA ILE A 98 32.81 17.46 11.39
C ILE A 98 31.49 17.39 12.15
N GLY A 99 30.42 17.89 11.54
CA GLY A 99 29.05 17.63 11.97
C GLY A 99 28.04 17.84 10.86
N SER A 100 26.77 17.58 11.16
CA SER A 100 25.64 17.83 10.24
C SER A 100 24.42 18.32 11.02
N VAL A 101 23.80 19.41 10.55
CA VAL A 101 22.56 19.99 11.10
C VAL A 101 21.39 19.01 11.00
N LYS A 102 21.47 18.05 10.07
CA LYS A 102 20.42 17.05 9.85
C LYS A 102 20.23 16.14 11.06
N THR A 103 21.27 15.99 11.88
CA THR A 103 21.16 15.28 13.16
C THR A 103 20.25 15.98 14.16
N ASN A 104 19.99 17.28 14.00
CA ASN A 104 19.12 18.06 14.88
C ASN A 104 17.70 18.25 14.32
N ILE A 105 17.57 18.43 13.00
CA ILE A 105 16.30 18.86 12.37
C ILE A 105 15.84 17.98 11.21
N GLY A 106 16.50 16.84 10.98
CA GLY A 106 16.23 15.96 9.86
C GLY A 106 16.79 16.46 8.52
N HIS A 107 16.58 15.67 7.46
CA HIS A 107 17.01 16.01 6.11
C HIS A 107 15.96 16.89 5.42
N LEU A 108 16.19 18.21 5.34
CA LEU A 108 15.24 19.16 4.74
C LEU A 108 15.26 19.20 3.19
N GLU A 109 15.72 18.13 2.56
CA GLU A 109 15.85 17.99 1.09
C GLU A 109 16.44 19.23 0.41
N MET A 110 15.61 19.98 -0.33
CA MET A 110 16.01 21.18 -1.07
C MET A 110 16.58 22.28 -0.16
N ALA A 111 16.20 22.30 1.12
CA ALA A 111 16.68 23.27 2.10
C ALA A 111 17.88 22.75 2.94
N ALA A 112 18.36 21.53 2.68
CA ALA A 112 19.45 20.93 3.46
C ALA A 112 20.75 21.76 3.43
N GLY A 113 21.14 22.28 2.26
CA GLY A 113 22.36 23.08 2.11
C GLY A 113 22.29 24.40 2.88
N VAL A 114 21.18 25.14 2.75
CA VAL A 114 21.01 26.43 3.46
C VAL A 114 20.86 26.23 4.97
N ALA A 115 20.27 25.13 5.43
CA ALA A 115 20.23 24.79 6.85
C ALA A 115 21.65 24.59 7.42
N GLY A 116 22.53 23.90 6.68
CA GLY A 116 23.94 23.75 7.04
C GLY A 116 24.68 25.09 7.10
N VAL A 117 24.47 25.96 6.11
CA VAL A 117 25.00 27.33 6.12
C VAL A 117 24.53 28.08 7.36
N ILE A 118 23.22 28.08 7.67
CA ILE A 118 22.66 28.77 8.84
C ILE A 118 23.31 28.26 10.13
N LYS A 119 23.48 26.94 10.30
CA LYS A 119 24.19 26.38 11.45
C LYS A 119 25.60 26.94 11.58
N VAL A 120 26.38 26.93 10.50
CA VAL A 120 27.76 27.47 10.51
C VAL A 120 27.78 28.97 10.84
N LEU A 121 26.87 29.76 10.27
CA LEU A 121 26.76 31.20 10.58
C LEU A 121 26.46 31.43 12.07
N MET A 122 25.61 30.60 12.68
CA MET A 122 25.33 30.67 14.12
C MET A 122 26.54 30.21 14.95
N GLN A 123 27.26 29.17 14.53
CA GLN A 123 28.49 28.75 15.20
C GLN A 123 29.57 29.85 15.17
N MET A 124 29.74 30.55 14.04
CA MET A 124 30.66 31.70 13.95
C MET A 124 30.23 32.83 14.88
N ARG A 125 28.94 33.18 14.86
CA ARG A 125 28.37 34.22 15.72
C ARG A 125 28.58 33.93 17.21
N HIS A 126 28.31 32.69 17.62
CA HIS A 126 28.40 32.27 19.02
C HIS A 126 29.82 31.83 19.41
N ARG A 127 30.74 31.73 18.45
CA ARG A 127 32.10 31.24 18.63
C ARG A 127 32.13 29.85 19.28
N THR A 128 31.19 28.99 18.91
CA THR A 128 30.95 27.67 19.52
C THR A 128 30.65 26.66 18.41
N LEU A 129 31.30 25.51 18.45
CA LEU A 129 30.94 24.34 17.64
C LEU A 129 29.79 23.60 18.33
N ALA A 130 28.69 23.38 17.60
CA ALA A 130 27.51 22.68 18.10
C ALA A 130 27.68 21.16 17.94
N PRO A 131 27.13 20.35 18.86
CA PRO A 131 27.23 18.90 18.78
C PRO A 131 26.43 18.38 17.59
N SER A 132 27.00 17.39 16.91
CA SER A 132 26.31 16.51 15.99
C SER A 132 25.64 15.40 16.80
N LEU A 133 24.32 15.31 16.77
CA LEU A 133 23.56 14.33 17.57
C LEU A 133 23.60 12.94 16.93
N HIS A 134 23.16 11.92 17.68
CA HIS A 134 22.99 10.55 17.20
C HIS A 134 24.28 9.92 16.63
N CYS A 135 25.42 10.21 17.26
CA CYS A 135 26.75 9.74 16.82
C CYS A 135 27.58 9.12 17.95
N GLU A 136 26.92 8.59 18.99
CA GLU A 136 27.55 7.90 20.13
C GLU A 136 28.46 6.76 19.65
N THR A 137 27.94 5.95 18.74
CA THR A 137 28.67 4.91 18.01
C THR A 137 28.96 5.41 16.59
N VAL A 138 30.24 5.58 16.25
CA VAL A 138 30.64 5.94 14.88
C VAL A 138 30.43 4.74 13.96
N ASN A 139 29.92 4.99 12.75
CA ASN A 139 29.83 3.96 11.71
C ASN A 139 31.21 3.30 11.50
N PRO A 140 31.33 1.95 11.54
CA PRO A 140 32.62 1.25 11.48
C PRO A 140 33.38 1.46 10.16
N TYR A 141 32.71 1.92 9.10
CA TYR A 141 33.33 2.25 7.82
C TYR A 141 33.89 3.69 7.76
N ILE A 142 33.66 4.50 8.79
CA ILE A 142 34.24 5.83 8.93
C ILE A 142 35.55 5.71 9.72
N ASP A 143 36.67 5.87 9.02
CA ASP A 143 37.99 5.96 9.65
C ASP A 143 38.56 7.38 9.55
N LEU A 144 38.71 8.05 10.69
CA LEU A 144 39.26 9.40 10.80
C LEU A 144 40.75 9.42 11.17
N LYS A 145 41.38 8.27 11.41
CA LYS A 145 42.80 8.21 11.77
C LYS A 145 43.67 8.80 10.65
N GLY A 146 44.71 9.54 11.07
CA GLY A 146 45.64 10.21 10.15
C GLY A 146 45.01 11.33 9.30
N SER A 147 43.88 11.89 9.74
CA SER A 147 43.19 13.00 9.08
C SER A 147 43.06 14.21 10.01
N PRO A 148 42.83 15.43 9.49
CA PRO A 148 42.66 16.63 10.32
C PRO A 148 41.30 16.67 11.05
N PHE A 149 40.47 15.63 10.89
CA PHE A 149 39.05 15.65 11.23
C PHE A 149 38.71 14.89 12.51
N ASP A 150 37.78 15.43 13.29
CA ASP A 150 37.12 14.77 14.42
C ASP A 150 35.61 15.06 14.41
N ILE A 151 34.77 14.17 14.96
CA ILE A 151 33.32 14.41 15.05
C ILE A 151 33.04 15.29 16.27
N VAL A 152 32.32 16.40 16.09
CA VAL A 152 31.92 17.28 17.20
C VAL A 152 30.77 16.63 17.98
N ARG A 153 31.09 15.91 19.05
CA ARG A 153 30.10 15.21 19.90
C ARG A 153 29.49 16.08 21.00
N GLU A 154 30.22 17.09 21.42
CA GLU A 154 29.85 17.98 22.52
C GLU A 154 30.02 19.43 22.08
N ALA A 155 29.22 20.33 22.66
CA ALA A 155 29.37 21.75 22.43
C ALA A 155 30.73 22.23 22.99
N ARG A 156 31.53 22.89 22.16
CA ARG A 156 32.85 23.41 22.57
C ARG A 156 33.16 24.75 21.94
N GLU A 157 34.02 25.54 22.59
CA GLU A 157 34.49 26.81 22.03
C GLU A 157 35.13 26.57 20.65
N TRP A 158 34.74 27.39 19.67
CA TRP A 158 35.39 27.42 18.37
C TRP A 158 36.58 28.38 18.45
N VAL A 159 37.75 27.84 18.79
CA VAL A 159 38.98 28.63 18.91
C VAL A 159 39.43 29.11 17.52
N ALA A 160 39.74 30.40 17.41
CA ALA A 160 40.26 30.98 16.18
C ALA A 160 41.71 30.52 15.92
N PRO A 161 42.05 30.05 14.71
CA PRO A 161 43.43 29.66 14.40
C PRO A 161 44.37 30.87 14.46
N ARG A 162 45.67 30.65 14.64
CA ARG A 162 46.68 31.72 14.70
C ARG A 162 47.70 31.57 13.58
N ASP A 163 48.17 32.71 13.05
CA ASP A 163 49.29 32.73 12.11
C ASP A 163 50.65 32.55 12.82
N ALA A 164 51.73 32.51 12.04
CA ALA A 164 53.09 32.35 12.56
C ALA A 164 53.54 33.51 13.49
N GLN A 165 52.84 34.64 13.44
CA GLN A 165 53.08 35.82 14.28
C GLN A 165 52.14 35.86 15.50
N GLY A 166 51.35 34.81 15.71
CA GLY A 166 50.41 34.68 16.82
C GLY A 166 49.11 35.48 16.67
N ARG A 167 48.86 36.10 15.51
CA ARG A 167 47.63 36.87 15.26
C ARG A 167 46.48 35.91 14.99
N ALA A 168 45.31 36.23 15.55
CA ALA A 168 44.10 35.45 15.32
C ALA A 168 43.63 35.59 13.86
N LEU A 169 43.43 34.46 13.20
CA LEU A 169 42.85 34.35 11.88
C LEU A 169 41.32 34.17 12.01
N PRO A 170 40.54 34.56 10.99
CA PRO A 170 39.10 34.32 10.97
C PRO A 170 38.75 32.84 11.08
N ARG A 171 37.64 32.51 11.74
CA ARG A 171 37.08 31.14 11.70
C ARG A 171 36.62 30.82 10.29
N ARG A 172 36.94 29.61 9.83
CA ARG A 172 36.63 29.15 8.47
C ARG A 172 35.95 27.79 8.53
N ALA A 173 34.97 27.59 7.66
CA ALA A 173 34.28 26.32 7.53
C ALA A 173 33.88 26.01 6.09
N GLY A 174 33.82 24.72 5.76
CA GLY A 174 33.19 24.23 4.55
C GLY A 174 31.76 23.74 4.82
N VAL A 175 30.86 23.86 3.85
CA VAL A 175 29.51 23.31 3.88
C VAL A 175 29.29 22.47 2.63
N SER A 176 28.99 21.18 2.80
CA SER A 176 28.70 20.24 1.72
C SER A 176 27.21 19.94 1.61
N SER A 177 26.70 19.84 0.39
CA SER A 177 25.35 19.34 0.11
C SER A 177 25.32 18.53 -1.17
N PHE A 178 24.80 17.30 -1.11
CA PHE A 178 24.79 16.36 -2.23
C PHE A 178 23.35 15.96 -2.56
N GLY A 179 22.92 16.18 -3.79
CA GLY A 179 21.62 15.72 -4.29
C GLY A 179 21.70 14.24 -4.67
N PHE A 180 20.62 13.48 -4.42
CA PHE A 180 20.58 12.05 -4.70
C PHE A 180 20.88 11.70 -6.17
N GLY A 181 20.62 12.61 -7.12
CA GLY A 181 20.92 12.42 -8.55
C GLY A 181 22.40 12.61 -8.92
N GLY A 182 23.26 12.96 -7.97
CA GLY A 182 24.70 13.13 -8.16
C GLY A 182 25.19 14.59 -8.24
N VAL A 183 24.29 15.58 -8.20
CA VAL A 183 24.67 17.01 -8.13
C VAL A 183 25.27 17.32 -6.77
N ASN A 184 26.47 17.90 -6.73
CA ASN A 184 27.15 18.24 -5.48
C ASN A 184 27.43 19.74 -5.43
N ALA A 185 27.28 20.35 -4.26
CA ALA A 185 27.64 21.73 -4.00
C ALA A 185 28.51 21.83 -2.73
N HIS A 186 29.50 22.71 -2.77
CA HIS A 186 30.34 23.03 -1.62
C HIS A 186 30.59 24.53 -1.51
N VAL A 187 30.44 25.06 -0.30
CA VAL A 187 30.65 26.49 0.00
C VAL A 187 31.68 26.64 1.11
N VAL A 188 32.64 27.55 0.92
CA VAL A 188 33.64 27.91 1.93
C VAL A 188 33.26 29.26 2.55
N LEU A 189 33.03 29.26 3.86
CA LEU A 189 32.62 30.41 4.65
C LEU A 189 33.74 30.89 5.57
N GLU A 190 33.85 32.19 5.75
CA GLU A 190 34.79 32.84 6.65
C GLU A 190 34.09 33.86 7.56
N GLU A 191 34.42 33.87 8.85
CA GLU A 191 33.94 34.86 9.82
C GLU A 191 34.31 36.28 9.36
N TYR A 192 33.31 37.16 9.30
CA TYR A 192 33.57 38.57 9.04
C TYR A 192 34.07 39.26 10.32
N GLN A 193 35.25 39.90 10.23
CA GLN A 193 35.83 40.68 11.32
C GLN A 193 35.70 42.18 10.99
N PRO A 194 34.86 42.94 11.72
CA PRO A 194 34.71 44.37 11.50
C PRO A 194 36.04 45.11 11.71
N LYS A 195 36.41 46.00 10.78
CA LYS A 195 37.63 46.81 10.89
C LYS A 195 37.50 47.97 11.89
N ASP A 196 36.29 48.55 11.98
CA ASP A 196 35.98 49.66 12.87
C ASP A 196 34.71 49.37 13.67
N VAL A 197 34.77 49.56 14.99
CA VAL A 197 33.58 49.60 15.85
C VAL A 197 32.98 50.99 15.72
N ARG A 198 31.94 51.16 14.90
CA ARG A 198 31.23 52.45 14.82
C ARG A 198 30.46 52.68 16.11
N ALA A 199 30.57 53.89 16.67
CA ALA A 199 29.76 54.30 17.80
C ALA A 199 28.28 54.30 17.40
N SER A 200 27.41 53.85 18.31
CA SER A 200 25.96 53.87 18.10
C SER A 200 25.44 55.30 18.06
N TRP A 201 24.27 55.48 17.44
CA TRP A 201 23.63 56.78 17.36
C TRP A 201 23.11 57.21 18.74
N ARG A 202 23.53 58.39 19.19
CA ARG A 202 23.19 58.92 20.52
C ARG A 202 21.72 59.33 20.57
N VAL A 203 21.03 58.91 21.62
CA VAL A 203 19.65 59.29 21.92
C VAL A 203 19.65 60.05 23.24
N ASP A 204 19.12 61.27 23.24
CA ASP A 204 18.95 62.13 24.42
C ASP A 204 17.81 63.14 24.18
N ALA A 205 17.64 64.10 25.10
CA ALA A 205 16.56 65.09 25.03
C ALA A 205 16.65 66.01 23.80
N ASP A 206 17.86 66.29 23.30
CA ASP A 206 18.06 67.13 22.11
C ASP A 206 17.96 66.30 20.82
N HIS A 207 18.19 64.99 20.91
CA HIS A 207 18.17 64.04 19.79
C HIS A 207 17.30 62.81 20.12
N PRO A 208 15.96 62.96 20.13
CA PRO A 208 15.08 61.85 20.46
C PRO A 208 15.06 60.78 19.35
N ALA A 209 14.78 59.54 19.74
CA ALA A 209 14.57 58.43 18.82
C ALA A 209 13.10 58.40 18.35
N LEU A 210 12.90 58.36 17.03
CA LEU A 210 11.58 58.20 16.42
C LEU A 210 11.31 56.72 16.17
N VAL A 211 10.62 56.06 17.09
CA VAL A 211 10.33 54.63 17.00
C VAL A 211 9.03 54.42 16.22
N VAL A 212 9.12 53.74 15.08
CA VAL A 212 7.99 53.48 14.20
C VAL A 212 7.67 52.00 14.10
N LEU A 213 6.39 51.64 14.20
CA LEU A 213 5.88 50.29 13.99
C LEU A 213 4.75 50.33 12.97
N SER A 214 4.68 49.30 12.13
CA SER A 214 3.56 49.14 11.21
C SER A 214 3.18 47.68 11.05
N ALA A 215 1.93 47.41 10.70
CA ALA A 215 1.45 46.09 10.36
C ALA A 215 0.29 46.16 9.36
N ARG A 216 -0.08 45.01 8.79
CA ARG A 216 -1.15 44.92 7.80
C ARG A 216 -2.52 45.35 8.35
N ASN A 217 -2.75 45.14 9.65
CA ASN A 217 -3.99 45.51 10.34
C ASN A 217 -3.71 45.85 11.82
N PRO A 218 -4.66 46.45 12.56
CA PRO A 218 -4.47 46.83 13.96
C PRO A 218 -4.14 45.66 14.90
N GLU A 219 -4.63 44.45 14.61
CA GLU A 219 -4.38 43.27 15.44
C GLU A 219 -2.92 42.83 15.38
N ARG A 220 -2.37 42.71 14.17
CA ARG A 220 -0.94 42.41 13.96
C ARG A 220 -0.05 43.53 14.50
N LEU A 221 -0.52 44.78 14.51
CA LEU A 221 0.21 45.89 15.12
C LEU A 221 0.34 45.72 16.64
N ARG A 222 -0.73 45.29 17.33
CA ARG A 222 -0.65 44.98 18.78
C ARG A 222 0.36 43.88 19.07
N GLU A 223 0.41 42.81 18.27
CA GLU A 223 1.43 41.77 18.44
C GLU A 223 2.84 42.29 18.21
N ARG A 224 3.01 43.24 17.28
CA ARG A 224 4.31 43.86 17.00
C ARG A 224 4.79 44.77 18.13
N VAL A 225 3.87 45.46 18.81
CA VAL A 225 4.13 46.20 20.07
C VAL A 225 4.62 45.22 21.14
N ALA A 226 3.88 44.13 21.37
CA ALA A 226 4.26 43.10 22.34
C ALA A 226 5.63 42.48 22.04
N GLN A 227 5.93 42.20 20.76
CA GLN A 227 7.23 41.68 20.34
C GLN A 227 8.37 42.66 20.60
N LEU A 228 8.20 43.95 20.34
CA LEU A 228 9.23 44.95 20.62
C LEU A 228 9.43 45.10 22.13
N ARG A 229 8.35 45.07 22.93
CA ARG A 229 8.42 45.09 24.38
C ARG A 229 9.19 43.89 24.94
N GLY A 230 8.89 42.69 24.44
CA GLY A 230 9.63 41.48 24.79
C GLY A 230 11.09 41.48 24.31
N ALA A 231 11.40 42.18 23.21
CA ALA A 231 12.79 42.36 22.75
C ALA A 231 13.60 43.29 23.68
N ILE A 232 12.95 44.26 24.32
CA ILE A 232 13.57 45.06 25.39
C ILE A 232 13.87 44.16 26.60
N ASP A 233 12.90 43.35 27.04
CA ASP A 233 13.10 42.41 28.18
C ASP A 233 14.21 41.39 27.92
N ALA A 234 14.30 40.89 26.69
CA ALA A 234 15.34 39.97 26.26
C ALA A 234 16.73 40.64 26.05
N GLY A 235 16.83 41.95 26.28
CA GLY A 235 18.07 42.73 26.16
C GLY A 235 18.53 42.96 24.71
N TRP A 236 17.65 42.82 23.72
CA TRP A 236 17.99 43.07 22.31
C TRP A 236 18.05 44.57 22.04
N VAL A 237 17.18 45.34 22.69
CA VAL A 237 17.18 46.81 22.67
C VAL A 237 17.61 47.31 24.05
N THR A 238 18.63 48.15 24.08
CA THR A 238 19.30 48.67 25.27
C THR A 238 19.55 50.17 25.09
N ALA A 239 19.85 50.87 26.18
CA ALA A 239 20.19 52.29 26.10
C ALA A 239 21.34 52.59 25.12
N ALA A 240 22.28 51.64 24.97
CA ALA A 240 23.41 51.77 24.06
C ALA A 240 23.06 51.64 22.57
N ASN A 241 21.92 51.03 22.20
CA ASN A 241 21.58 50.75 20.79
C ASN A 241 20.15 51.21 20.40
N LEU A 242 19.51 52.07 21.20
CA LEU A 242 18.17 52.58 20.93
C LEU A 242 18.10 53.33 19.58
N GLY A 243 19.11 54.13 19.24
CA GLY A 243 19.18 54.81 17.94
C GLY A 243 19.27 53.84 16.76
N ASP A 244 20.04 52.76 16.90
CA ASP A 244 20.13 51.68 15.90
C ASP A 244 18.80 50.93 15.74
N ALA A 245 18.07 50.72 16.85
CA ALA A 245 16.75 50.11 16.83
C ALA A 245 15.72 51.00 16.10
N ALA A 246 15.70 52.29 16.39
CA ALA A 246 14.83 53.26 15.69
C ALA A 246 15.15 53.31 14.20
N TYR A 247 16.42 53.42 13.83
CA TYR A 247 16.88 53.37 12.44
C TYR A 247 16.45 52.10 11.73
N THR A 248 16.63 50.94 12.37
CA THR A 248 16.23 49.63 11.81
C THR A 248 14.73 49.58 11.52
N LEU A 249 13.91 50.12 12.42
CA LEU A 249 12.46 50.15 12.24
C LEU A 249 12.02 51.11 11.14
N GLN A 250 12.76 52.20 10.93
CA GLN A 250 12.49 53.21 9.90
C GLN A 250 12.89 52.77 8.50
N VAL A 251 14.09 52.19 8.33
CA VAL A 251 14.66 51.89 7.00
C VAL A 251 14.75 50.40 6.68
N GLY A 252 14.63 49.53 7.69
CA GLY A 252 14.76 48.07 7.56
C GLY A 252 13.43 47.34 7.55
N ARG A 253 12.30 48.04 7.70
CA ARG A 253 10.95 47.47 7.74
C ARG A 253 10.03 48.18 6.75
N GLU A 254 9.16 47.42 6.11
CA GLU A 254 8.11 47.97 5.25
C GLU A 254 7.07 48.74 6.09
N ALA A 255 6.59 49.88 5.58
CA ALA A 255 5.56 50.71 6.21
C ALA A 255 4.15 50.32 5.74
N MET A 256 3.47 49.49 6.53
CA MET A 256 2.13 48.92 6.23
C MET A 256 0.96 49.83 6.65
N ASP A 257 -0.28 49.34 6.52
CA ASP A 257 -1.53 50.12 6.66
C ASP A 257 -1.84 50.59 8.09
N ALA A 258 -1.62 49.76 9.12
CA ALA A 258 -1.81 50.15 10.51
C ALA A 258 -0.47 50.60 11.09
N ARG A 259 -0.38 51.83 11.59
CA ARG A 259 0.87 52.48 11.97
C ARG A 259 0.82 53.03 13.40
N LEU A 260 1.96 52.94 14.08
CA LEU A 260 2.23 53.51 15.39
C LEU A 260 3.59 54.21 15.33
N ALA A 261 3.69 55.42 15.84
CA ALA A 261 4.94 56.14 15.98
C ALA A 261 5.06 56.74 17.37
N MET A 262 6.28 56.76 17.91
CA MET A 262 6.58 57.27 19.24
C MET A 262 7.85 58.09 19.20
N VAL A 263 7.86 59.23 19.90
CA VAL A 263 9.11 59.96 20.21
C VAL A 263 9.56 59.51 21.60
N VAL A 264 10.82 59.08 21.74
CA VAL A 264 11.37 58.62 23.02
C VAL A 264 12.80 59.10 23.21
N THR A 265 13.17 59.38 24.44
CA THR A 265 14.52 59.82 24.84
C THR A 265 15.30 58.73 25.58
N SER A 266 14.63 57.66 26.02
CA SER A 266 15.25 56.51 26.69
C SER A 266 14.53 55.19 26.39
N VAL A 267 15.17 54.07 26.73
CA VAL A 267 14.56 52.73 26.58
C VAL A 267 13.48 52.49 27.61
N GLU A 268 13.62 53.07 28.81
CA GLU A 268 12.61 53.02 29.87
C GLU A 268 11.33 53.75 29.44
N GLU A 269 11.47 54.91 28.80
CA GLU A 269 10.34 55.66 28.23
C GLU A 269 9.67 54.88 27.10
N LEU A 270 10.46 54.23 26.24
CA LEU A 270 9.93 53.36 25.19
C LEU A 270 9.15 52.17 25.76
N ALA A 271 9.67 51.51 26.78
CA ALA A 271 9.00 50.39 27.44
C ALA A 271 7.65 50.84 28.05
N ALA A 272 7.64 51.97 28.77
CA ALA A 272 6.43 52.52 29.35
C ALA A 272 5.37 52.89 28.30
N LYS A 273 5.77 53.53 27.20
CA LYS A 273 4.86 53.86 26.08
C LYS A 273 4.33 52.60 25.38
N LEU A 274 5.15 51.57 25.20
CA LEU A 274 4.70 50.28 24.67
C LEU A 274 3.67 49.60 25.59
N ASP A 275 3.89 49.61 26.90
CA ASP A 275 2.98 49.05 27.90
C ASP A 275 1.63 49.81 27.94
N ALA A 276 1.67 51.14 27.89
CA ALA A 276 0.46 51.97 27.83
C ALA A 276 -0.33 51.76 26.52
N VAL A 277 0.36 51.60 25.38
CA VAL A 277 -0.28 51.24 24.09
C VAL A 277 -0.88 49.84 24.14
N GLN A 278 -0.22 48.89 24.81
CA GLN A 278 -0.72 47.52 25.01
C GLN A 278 -1.99 47.50 25.88
N ALA A 279 -2.07 48.39 26.87
CA ALA A 279 -3.23 48.59 27.74
C ALA A 279 -4.36 49.43 27.10
N GLU A 280 -4.18 49.89 25.86
CA GLU A 280 -5.13 50.74 25.11
C GLU A 280 -5.46 52.07 25.82
N GLU A 281 -4.50 52.64 26.55
CA GLU A 281 -4.63 53.96 27.18
C GLU A 281 -4.76 55.08 26.12
N ALA A 282 -5.59 56.08 26.41
CA ALA A 282 -5.85 57.22 25.51
C ALA A 282 -5.05 58.46 25.92
N GLY A 283 -4.66 59.29 24.95
CA GLY A 283 -3.99 60.57 25.21
C GLY A 283 -2.55 60.43 25.69
N ILE A 284 -1.83 59.40 25.26
CA ILE A 284 -0.41 59.22 25.58
C ILE A 284 0.41 60.25 24.79
N ASP A 285 1.14 61.10 25.50
CA ASP A 285 1.98 62.14 24.88
C ASP A 285 3.05 61.54 23.95
N ASP A 286 3.27 62.21 22.81
CA ASP A 286 4.19 61.81 21.74
C ASP A 286 3.98 60.40 21.17
N VAL A 287 2.76 59.86 21.28
CA VAL A 287 2.34 58.60 20.65
C VAL A 287 1.29 58.88 19.59
N TYR A 288 1.59 58.49 18.36
CA TYR A 288 0.74 58.70 17.20
C TYR A 288 0.29 57.36 16.66
N ARG A 289 -1.01 57.19 16.39
CA ARG A 289 -1.59 55.96 15.84
C ARG A 289 -2.54 56.28 14.70
N GLY A 290 -2.49 55.50 13.62
CA GLY A 290 -3.32 55.72 12.43
C GLY A 290 -3.48 54.49 11.56
N GLU A 291 -4.51 54.52 10.70
CA GLU A 291 -4.75 53.53 9.67
C GLU A 291 -4.85 54.22 8.30
N VAL A 292 -3.91 53.90 7.40
CA VAL A 292 -3.76 54.60 6.11
C VAL A 292 -5.04 54.59 5.28
N ARG A 293 -5.78 53.49 5.30
CA ARG A 293 -7.02 53.33 4.51
C ARG A 293 -8.11 54.35 4.89
N ARG A 294 -8.17 54.77 6.15
CA ARG A 294 -9.18 55.72 6.66
C ARG A 294 -8.88 57.17 6.27
N HIS A 295 -7.62 57.48 5.97
CA HIS A 295 -7.14 58.85 5.75
C HIS A 295 -6.64 59.11 4.31
N LYS A 296 -6.97 58.22 3.35
CA LYS A 296 -6.56 58.35 1.93
C LYS A 296 -6.97 59.69 1.29
N GLN A 297 -8.15 60.21 1.62
CA GLN A 297 -8.65 61.49 1.07
C GLN A 297 -7.91 62.70 1.63
N GLU A 298 -7.54 62.68 2.92
CA GLU A 298 -6.77 63.76 3.57
C GLU A 298 -5.33 63.84 3.03
N LEU A 299 -4.75 62.70 2.65
CA LEU A 299 -3.38 62.63 2.11
C LEU A 299 -3.28 62.85 0.60
N ALA A 300 -4.37 62.75 -0.15
CA ALA A 300 -4.41 63.07 -1.58
C ALA A 300 -3.96 64.53 -1.84
N LEU A 301 -4.16 65.42 -0.86
CA LEU A 301 -3.71 66.82 -0.87
C LEU A 301 -2.18 66.99 -0.83
N PHE A 302 -1.43 65.97 -0.39
CA PHE A 302 0.04 66.01 -0.27
C PHE A 302 0.76 65.14 -1.31
N ALA A 303 0.04 64.27 -2.03
CA ALA A 303 0.62 63.21 -2.87
C ALA A 303 1.06 63.65 -4.28
N SER A 304 0.81 64.91 -4.67
CA SER A 304 1.04 65.39 -6.05
C SER A 304 1.90 66.65 -6.16
N ASP A 305 2.54 67.09 -5.06
CA ASP A 305 3.23 68.39 -5.02
C ASP A 305 4.71 68.26 -4.62
N GLU A 306 5.63 68.76 -5.46
CA GLU A 306 7.07 68.82 -5.13
C GLU A 306 7.34 69.64 -3.85
N ASP A 307 6.48 70.62 -3.58
CA ASP A 307 6.58 71.47 -2.40
C ASP A 307 6.26 70.70 -1.10
N ALA A 308 5.43 69.66 -1.16
CA ALA A 308 5.16 68.78 -0.03
C ALA A 308 6.41 67.98 0.37
N ALA A 309 7.17 67.46 -0.60
CA ALA A 309 8.41 66.74 -0.33
C ALA A 309 9.50 67.65 0.28
N ARG A 310 9.61 68.90 -0.19
CA ARG A 310 10.51 69.92 0.39
C ARG A 310 10.10 70.30 1.81
N MET A 311 8.79 70.41 2.07
CA MET A 311 8.26 70.71 3.40
C MET A 311 8.54 69.58 4.39
N VAL A 312 8.35 68.32 3.99
CA VAL A 312 8.68 67.14 4.82
C VAL A 312 10.18 67.09 5.14
N ALA A 313 11.05 67.37 4.16
CA ALA A 313 12.49 67.48 4.39
C ALA A 313 12.84 68.61 5.38
N ALA A 314 12.22 69.78 5.23
CA ALA A 314 12.42 70.90 6.14
C ALA A 314 11.89 70.64 7.55
N TRP A 315 10.85 69.82 7.73
CA TRP A 315 10.37 69.41 9.04
C TRP A 315 11.32 68.43 9.73
N LEU A 316 11.89 67.48 8.98
CA LEU A 316 12.95 66.60 9.49
C LEU A 316 14.19 67.38 9.94
N GLU A 317 14.69 68.31 9.12
CA GLU A 317 15.88 69.12 9.45
C GLU A 317 15.67 70.08 10.63
N LYS A 318 14.43 70.58 10.81
CA LYS A 318 14.08 71.52 11.89
C LYS A 318 13.56 70.82 13.16
N GLY A 319 13.60 69.48 13.22
CA GLY A 319 13.15 68.72 14.39
C GLY A 319 11.65 68.80 14.68
N LYS A 320 10.80 69.06 13.67
CA LYS A 320 9.33 69.12 13.81
C LYS A 320 8.70 67.74 13.71
N TYR A 321 9.02 66.87 14.67
CA TYR A 321 8.64 65.46 14.64
C TYR A 321 7.15 65.21 14.85
N ASP A 322 6.47 66.06 15.62
CA ASP A 322 5.04 65.99 15.91
C ASP A 322 4.18 65.89 14.64
N ARG A 323 4.35 66.87 13.73
CA ARG A 323 3.59 66.95 12.47
C ARG A 323 3.99 65.83 11.51
N LEU A 324 5.27 65.47 11.51
CA LEU A 324 5.80 64.42 10.65
C LEU A 324 5.20 63.07 11.00
N LEU A 325 5.21 62.70 12.29
CA LEU A 325 4.70 61.42 12.77
C LEU A 325 3.17 61.35 12.64
N GLU A 326 2.45 62.45 12.90
CA GLU A 326 1.00 62.52 12.71
C GLU A 326 0.60 62.21 11.25
N LEU A 327 1.34 62.72 10.27
CA LEU A 327 1.09 62.45 8.86
C LEU A 327 1.62 61.08 8.42
N TRP A 328 2.75 60.62 8.97
CA TRP A 328 3.29 59.30 8.67
C TRP A 328 2.33 58.20 9.08
N VAL A 329 1.71 58.27 10.27
CA VAL A 329 0.72 57.26 10.69
C VAL A 329 -0.55 57.27 9.83
N LYS A 330 -0.85 58.40 9.19
CA LYS A 330 -1.95 58.52 8.23
C LYS A 330 -1.59 57.96 6.84
N GLY A 331 -0.31 57.81 6.50
CA GLY A 331 0.11 57.24 5.22
C GLY A 331 1.19 58.00 4.45
N LEU A 332 1.66 59.15 4.95
CA LEU A 332 2.72 59.91 4.30
C LEU A 332 4.00 59.06 4.14
N HIS A 333 4.67 59.20 3.00
CA HIS A 333 5.99 58.62 2.76
C HIS A 333 7.07 59.55 3.31
N VAL A 334 8.02 58.99 4.07
CA VAL A 334 9.11 59.73 4.71
C VAL A 334 10.44 59.08 4.34
N ASP A 335 11.35 59.87 3.77
CA ASP A 335 12.73 59.46 3.50
C ASP A 335 13.57 59.62 4.77
N TRP A 336 13.53 58.60 5.64
CA TRP A 336 14.21 58.61 6.94
C TRP A 336 15.73 58.74 6.85
N LEU A 337 16.34 58.43 5.70
CA LEU A 337 17.80 58.53 5.54
C LEU A 337 18.30 59.98 5.67
N ARG A 338 17.45 60.97 5.39
CA ARG A 338 17.79 62.40 5.55
C ARG A 338 18.03 62.81 7.00
N MET A 339 17.48 62.07 7.97
CA MET A 339 17.68 62.34 9.40
C MET A 339 19.12 62.07 9.86
N TYR A 340 19.84 61.17 9.18
CA TYR A 340 21.14 60.66 9.66
C TYR A 340 22.34 61.16 8.84
N GLY A 341 22.11 61.80 7.68
CA GLY A 341 23.18 62.30 6.81
C GLY A 341 24.17 61.21 6.37
N GLU A 342 25.47 61.51 6.42
CA GLU A 342 26.54 60.58 6.02
C GLU A 342 26.89 59.54 7.10
N ALA A 343 26.68 59.86 8.38
CA ALA A 343 27.00 59.00 9.52
C ALA A 343 25.78 58.18 9.95
N ARG A 344 25.54 57.04 9.32
CA ARG A 344 24.32 56.25 9.55
C ARG A 344 24.43 55.28 10.74
N PRO A 345 23.35 55.12 11.54
CA PRO A 345 23.26 54.06 12.55
C PRO A 345 23.36 52.66 11.93
N GLN A 346 23.58 51.63 12.75
CA GLN A 346 23.66 50.25 12.28
C GLN A 346 22.30 49.56 12.28
N ARG A 347 22.09 48.64 11.33
CA ARG A 347 20.90 47.77 11.35
C ARG A 347 21.04 46.73 12.47
N LEU A 348 20.09 46.75 13.38
CA LEU A 348 19.97 45.84 14.52
C LEU A 348 19.06 44.65 14.16
N ARG A 349 19.31 43.50 14.80
CA ARG A 349 18.40 42.35 14.71
C ARG A 349 17.21 42.57 15.63
N LEU A 350 16.05 42.83 15.05
CA LEU A 350 14.77 42.95 15.76
C LEU A 350 13.85 41.79 15.41
N PRO A 351 12.82 41.50 16.24
CA PRO A 351 11.85 40.44 15.96
C PRO A 351 11.27 40.50 14.55
N THR A 352 10.98 39.33 13.98
CA THR A 352 10.36 39.17 12.65
C THR A 352 8.89 39.58 12.67
N TYR A 353 8.32 39.82 11.50
CA TYR A 353 6.91 40.20 11.39
C TYR A 353 5.96 39.11 11.92
N PRO A 354 4.97 39.45 12.77
CA PRO A 354 3.97 38.49 13.24
C PRO A 354 2.93 38.22 12.15
N PHE A 355 3.22 37.27 11.24
CA PHE A 355 2.23 36.85 10.25
C PHE A 355 0.98 36.26 10.92
N ALA A 356 -0.19 36.55 10.34
CA ALA A 356 -1.44 35.96 10.80
C ALA A 356 -1.38 34.44 10.61
N LYS A 357 -1.69 33.68 11.65
CA LYS A 357 -1.67 32.21 11.62
C LYS A 357 -2.99 31.65 11.12
N GLU A 358 -3.50 32.22 10.04
CA GLU A 358 -4.73 31.80 9.39
C GLU A 358 -4.44 30.55 8.54
N ARG A 359 -5.34 29.56 8.61
CA ARG A 359 -5.20 28.31 7.86
C ARG A 359 -5.69 28.50 6.43
N TYR A 360 -4.77 28.57 5.48
CA TYR A 360 -5.04 28.52 4.05
C TYR A 360 -4.56 27.18 3.49
N TRP A 361 -5.50 26.31 3.09
CA TRP A 361 -5.20 25.00 2.52
C TRP A 361 -6.14 24.73 1.35
N ALA A 362 -5.60 24.34 0.18
CA ALA A 362 -6.44 23.93 -0.94
C ALA A 362 -7.17 22.63 -0.54
N ALA A 363 -8.50 22.62 -0.61
CA ALA A 363 -9.26 21.38 -0.51
C ALA A 363 -8.92 20.53 -1.73
N ALA A 364 -8.26 19.40 -1.53
CA ALA A 364 -7.92 18.49 -2.62
C ALA A 364 -9.22 17.95 -3.23
N ALA A 365 -9.36 18.07 -4.55
CA ALA A 365 -10.26 17.20 -5.29
C ALA A 365 -9.82 15.74 -5.03
N PRO A 366 -10.75 14.81 -4.81
CA PRO A 366 -10.39 13.41 -4.61
C PRO A 366 -10.07 12.80 -5.98
N ASP A 367 -8.78 12.72 -6.34
CA ASP A 367 -8.12 11.50 -6.83
C ASP A 367 -6.73 11.70 -7.46
N ALA A 368 -6.00 10.58 -7.50
CA ALA A 368 -4.84 10.22 -8.32
C ALA A 368 -3.44 10.69 -7.88
N GLY A 369 -2.69 9.77 -7.27
CA GLY A 369 -1.32 9.49 -7.75
C GLY A 369 -0.11 10.09 -7.02
N ALA A 370 -0.10 10.23 -5.69
CA ALA A 370 1.12 10.63 -4.97
C ALA A 370 1.56 9.60 -3.92
N VAL A 371 2.78 9.09 -4.14
CA VAL A 371 3.49 8.06 -3.39
C VAL A 371 4.19 8.66 -2.17
N SER A 372 3.83 8.13 -0.99
CA SER A 372 4.54 8.06 0.32
C SER A 372 5.18 9.31 0.95
N GLY A 373 4.84 9.52 2.25
CA GLY A 373 5.77 10.05 3.25
C GLY A 373 5.25 11.22 4.09
N ASP A 374 4.66 10.90 5.25
CA ASP A 374 4.60 11.78 6.44
C ASP A 374 3.54 12.89 6.56
N ALA A 375 2.39 12.70 5.93
CA ALA A 375 1.13 13.18 6.50
C ALA A 375 0.13 12.03 6.44
N ALA A 376 -0.35 11.57 7.59
CA ALA A 376 -1.47 10.64 7.66
C ALA A 376 -2.68 11.26 6.94
N LEU A 377 -2.84 10.96 5.65
CA LEU A 377 -4.16 10.59 5.15
C LEU A 377 -4.67 9.55 6.14
N ALA A 378 -5.77 9.85 6.82
CA ALA A 378 -6.36 8.97 7.81
C ALA A 378 -6.83 7.69 7.10
N VAL A 379 -5.90 6.77 6.87
CA VAL A 379 -6.20 5.41 6.46
C VAL A 379 -7.00 4.76 7.59
N LEU A 380 -8.06 4.04 7.24
CA LEU A 380 -8.92 3.38 8.25
C LEU A 380 -8.08 2.45 9.12
N HIS A 381 -7.14 1.73 8.50
CA HIS A 381 -6.23 0.81 9.14
C HIS A 381 -4.98 0.57 8.27
N PRO A 382 -3.81 0.21 8.83
CA PRO A 382 -2.62 -0.07 8.02
C PRO A 382 -2.80 -1.14 6.92
N LEU A 383 -3.69 -2.11 7.15
CA LEU A 383 -4.06 -3.16 6.18
C LEU A 383 -5.34 -2.84 5.37
N VAL A 384 -6.13 -1.84 5.76
CA VAL A 384 -7.38 -1.43 5.09
C VAL A 384 -7.38 0.07 4.90
N HIS A 385 -7.03 0.55 3.70
CA HIS A 385 -6.67 1.97 3.54
C HIS A 385 -7.88 2.89 3.43
N ARG A 386 -8.88 2.52 2.63
CA ARG A 386 -10.04 3.38 2.33
C ARG A 386 -11.32 2.58 2.12
N ASN A 387 -12.45 3.18 2.49
CA ASN A 387 -13.77 2.71 2.08
C ASN A 387 -14.03 3.19 0.65
N THR A 388 -14.28 2.26 -0.26
CA THR A 388 -14.52 2.47 -1.70
C THR A 388 -15.87 1.88 -2.13
N SER A 389 -16.80 1.80 -1.17
CA SER A 389 -18.14 1.25 -1.37
C SER A 389 -18.93 2.12 -2.33
N ASN A 390 -19.78 1.47 -3.12
CA ASN A 390 -20.75 2.12 -3.99
C ASN A 390 -22.05 1.31 -3.97
N LEU A 391 -23.02 1.65 -4.83
CA LEU A 391 -24.31 0.94 -4.87
C LEU A 391 -24.20 -0.54 -5.29
N ALA A 392 -23.09 -0.98 -5.87
CA ALA A 392 -22.90 -2.35 -6.34
C ALA A 392 -22.26 -3.26 -5.28
N GLU A 393 -21.35 -2.73 -4.45
CA GLU A 393 -20.63 -3.53 -3.45
C GLU A 393 -20.20 -2.65 -2.26
N GLN A 394 -20.40 -3.17 -1.04
CA GLN A 394 -19.70 -2.67 0.14
C GLN A 394 -18.25 -3.13 0.05
N ARG A 395 -17.33 -2.22 -0.22
CA ARG A 395 -15.96 -2.55 -0.62
C ARG A 395 -14.92 -1.64 0.00
N PHE A 396 -13.90 -2.22 0.60
CA PHE A 396 -12.73 -1.52 1.10
C PHE A 396 -11.51 -1.83 0.25
N THR A 397 -10.62 -0.87 0.06
CA THR A 397 -9.47 -0.99 -0.84
C THR A 397 -8.17 -0.64 -0.13
N SER A 398 -7.13 -1.41 -0.45
CA SER A 398 -5.75 -1.20 0.00
C SER A 398 -4.79 -1.31 -1.17
N VAL A 399 -3.74 -0.49 -1.16
CA VAL A 399 -2.64 -0.56 -2.14
C VAL A 399 -1.39 -1.02 -1.41
N LEU A 400 -0.99 -2.26 -1.63
CA LEU A 400 0.18 -2.86 -0.98
C LEU A 400 1.41 -2.59 -1.83
N SER A 401 2.39 -1.90 -1.27
CA SER A 401 3.63 -1.52 -1.95
C SER A 401 4.71 -2.60 -1.93
N GLY A 402 4.60 -3.59 -1.03
CA GLY A 402 5.67 -4.55 -0.77
C GLY A 402 6.79 -3.99 0.09
N ARG A 403 6.60 -2.79 0.67
CA ARG A 403 7.55 -2.12 1.57
C ARG A 403 7.03 -2.02 3.00
N GLU A 404 5.77 -2.38 3.23
CA GLU A 404 5.19 -2.51 4.56
C GLU A 404 6.09 -3.47 5.38
N PRO A 405 6.51 -3.12 6.61
CA PRO A 405 7.54 -3.88 7.31
C PRO A 405 7.25 -5.38 7.47
N TRP A 406 6.02 -5.75 7.85
CA TRP A 406 5.58 -7.15 7.94
C TRP A 406 5.39 -7.84 6.58
N LEU A 407 5.27 -7.10 5.47
CA LEU A 407 5.21 -7.67 4.12
C LEU A 407 6.61 -7.87 3.53
N ALA A 408 7.48 -6.88 3.73
CA ALA A 408 8.86 -6.92 3.31
C ALA A 408 9.63 -8.04 4.02
N ASP A 409 9.27 -8.30 5.28
CA ASP A 409 9.85 -9.36 6.10
C ASP A 409 9.18 -10.74 5.91
N HIS A 410 8.17 -10.89 5.04
CA HIS A 410 7.57 -12.18 4.73
C HIS A 410 7.93 -12.63 3.32
N VAL A 411 9.07 -13.32 3.19
CA VAL A 411 9.63 -13.72 1.90
C VAL A 411 9.53 -15.23 1.74
N VAL A 412 8.74 -15.69 0.77
CA VAL A 412 8.65 -17.11 0.40
C VAL A 412 9.43 -17.33 -0.89
N ARG A 413 10.51 -18.11 -0.77
CA ARG A 413 11.46 -18.51 -1.82
C ARG A 413 11.87 -17.33 -2.72
N GLY A 414 12.23 -16.23 -2.07
CA GLY A 414 12.72 -14.99 -2.69
C GLY A 414 11.63 -14.01 -3.14
N ARG A 415 10.34 -14.32 -2.97
CA ARG A 415 9.23 -13.44 -3.35
C ARG A 415 8.51 -12.92 -2.11
N LYS A 416 8.17 -11.62 -2.11
CA LYS A 416 7.37 -11.00 -1.05
C LYS A 416 5.93 -11.46 -1.17
N MET A 417 5.45 -12.11 -0.11
CA MET A 417 4.11 -12.68 -0.07
C MET A 417 3.37 -12.13 1.14
N LEU A 418 2.14 -11.66 0.96
CA LEU A 418 1.31 -11.24 2.08
C LEU A 418 1.04 -12.44 3.01
N PRO A 419 1.36 -12.35 4.32
CA PRO A 419 1.04 -13.41 5.26
C PRO A 419 -0.47 -13.68 5.26
N GLY A 420 -0.91 -14.94 5.24
CA GLY A 420 -2.34 -15.28 5.27
C GLY A 420 -3.05 -14.71 6.51
N VAL A 421 -2.34 -14.58 7.63
CA VAL A 421 -2.86 -13.95 8.86
C VAL A 421 -3.19 -12.46 8.68
N ALA A 422 -2.55 -11.76 7.75
CA ALA A 422 -2.92 -10.39 7.43
C ALA A 422 -4.29 -10.30 6.75
N HIS A 423 -4.70 -11.33 5.99
CA HIS A 423 -6.04 -11.38 5.39
C HIS A 423 -7.13 -11.43 6.49
N LEU A 424 -6.86 -12.10 7.61
CA LEU A 424 -7.79 -12.21 8.73
C LEU A 424 -8.03 -10.84 9.37
N GLU A 425 -6.96 -10.05 9.58
CA GLU A 425 -7.08 -8.68 10.12
C GLU A 425 -7.71 -7.71 9.11
N MET A 426 -7.43 -7.88 7.81
CA MET A 426 -8.12 -7.13 6.75
C MET A 426 -9.63 -7.38 6.77
N ALA A 427 -10.03 -8.64 6.82
CA ALA A 427 -11.44 -9.03 6.88
C ALA A 427 -12.10 -8.47 8.13
N ARG A 428 -11.53 -8.72 9.32
CA ARG A 428 -12.05 -8.22 10.60
C ARG A 428 -12.22 -6.70 10.59
N THR A 429 -11.23 -5.97 10.08
CA THR A 429 -11.28 -4.51 10.00
C THR A 429 -12.39 -4.03 9.09
N ALA A 430 -12.45 -4.53 7.84
CA ALA A 430 -13.48 -4.16 6.87
C ALA A 430 -14.90 -4.45 7.39
N LEU A 431 -15.08 -5.58 8.06
CA LEU A 431 -16.35 -5.97 8.68
C LEU A 431 -16.72 -5.07 9.86
N GLY A 432 -15.75 -4.72 10.72
CA GLY A 432 -15.96 -3.79 11.82
C GLY A 432 -16.38 -2.39 11.33
N GLU A 433 -15.74 -1.90 10.28
CA GLU A 433 -16.11 -0.64 9.61
C GLU A 433 -17.51 -0.71 8.99
N ALA A 434 -17.89 -1.84 8.38
CA ALA A 434 -19.22 -2.03 7.81
C ALA A 434 -20.33 -2.08 8.87
N LEU A 435 -20.05 -2.61 10.06
CA LEU A 435 -21.01 -2.74 11.16
C LEU A 435 -21.16 -1.45 12.00
N SER A 436 -20.18 -0.53 11.96
CA SER A 436 -20.14 0.66 12.83
C SER A 436 -21.19 1.74 12.52
N MET A 437 -22.07 1.53 11.54
CA MET A 437 -23.16 2.46 11.17
C MET A 437 -24.42 2.33 12.04
N ASP A 438 -24.59 1.23 12.78
CA ASP A 438 -25.68 1.04 13.74
C ASP A 438 -25.09 0.85 15.14
N GLY A 439 -25.18 1.89 15.97
CA GLY A 439 -24.54 1.93 17.29
C GLY A 439 -24.80 0.68 18.15
N GLY A 440 -23.72 0.02 18.57
CA GLY A 440 -23.74 -0.82 19.78
C GLY A 440 -23.34 -2.29 19.66
N VAL A 441 -22.53 -2.72 18.69
CA VAL A 441 -21.78 -3.98 18.85
C VAL A 441 -20.28 -3.66 18.86
N GLY A 442 -19.68 -3.65 20.05
CA GLY A 442 -18.23 -3.55 20.15
C GLY A 442 -17.59 -4.72 19.40
N VAL A 443 -16.48 -4.45 18.70
CA VAL A 443 -15.72 -5.39 17.85
C VAL A 443 -15.23 -6.66 18.60
N ASN A 444 -15.49 -6.76 19.90
CA ASN A 444 -15.18 -7.90 20.76
C ASN A 444 -16.30 -8.96 20.65
N GLY A 445 -16.23 -9.80 19.62
CA GLY A 445 -17.21 -10.88 19.36
C GLY A 445 -17.33 -11.28 17.88
N LEU A 446 -16.59 -10.64 16.98
CA LEU A 446 -16.57 -11.03 15.57
C LEU A 446 -15.72 -12.29 15.39
N HIS A 447 -16.32 -13.37 14.92
CA HIS A 447 -15.64 -14.64 14.63
C HIS A 447 -15.66 -14.90 13.14
N LEU A 448 -14.50 -15.27 12.58
CA LEU A 448 -14.39 -15.62 11.15
C LEU A 448 -14.51 -17.14 11.00
N ARG A 449 -15.45 -17.60 10.20
CA ARG A 449 -15.71 -19.01 9.92
C ARG A 449 -15.42 -19.34 8.46
N ASN A 450 -15.08 -20.61 8.23
CA ASN A 450 -14.87 -21.19 6.90
C ASN A 450 -13.93 -20.34 6.03
N VAL A 451 -12.82 -19.89 6.60
CA VAL A 451 -11.84 -19.08 5.89
C VAL A 451 -11.03 -19.96 4.96
N VAL A 452 -10.97 -19.60 3.69
CA VAL A 452 -10.16 -20.26 2.67
C VAL A 452 -9.14 -19.28 2.12
N PHE A 453 -7.87 -19.71 2.03
CA PHE A 453 -6.80 -18.99 1.37
C PHE A 453 -6.65 -19.54 -0.06
N SER A 454 -7.49 -19.05 -0.97
CA SER A 454 -7.62 -19.57 -2.33
C SER A 454 -6.35 -19.39 -3.15
N ARG A 455 -5.70 -18.22 -3.05
CA ARG A 455 -4.47 -17.88 -3.80
C ARG A 455 -3.54 -17.00 -2.96
N PRO A 456 -2.21 -17.19 -3.05
CA PRO A 456 -1.25 -16.31 -2.39
C PRO A 456 -1.26 -14.92 -3.05
N ILE A 457 -1.05 -13.89 -2.24
CA ILE A 457 -0.87 -12.51 -2.71
C ILE A 457 0.62 -12.23 -2.80
N LEU A 458 1.15 -12.20 -4.02
CA LEU A 458 2.54 -11.82 -4.30
C LEU A 458 2.60 -10.34 -4.66
N VAL A 459 3.49 -9.60 -4.02
CA VAL A 459 3.60 -8.15 -4.25
C VAL A 459 4.95 -7.84 -4.89
N GLY A 460 4.89 -7.45 -6.17
CA GLY A 460 6.05 -6.99 -6.94
C GLY A 460 6.38 -5.52 -6.70
N ASP A 461 7.41 -5.01 -7.38
CA ASP A 461 7.91 -3.64 -7.18
C ASP A 461 6.90 -2.54 -7.58
N ALA A 462 5.93 -2.86 -8.43
CA ALA A 462 4.85 -1.96 -8.81
C ALA A 462 3.75 -1.81 -7.74
N GLY A 463 3.79 -2.63 -6.69
CA GLY A 463 2.70 -2.77 -5.73
C GLY A 463 1.50 -3.52 -6.30
N LEU A 464 0.49 -3.74 -5.47
CA LEU A 464 -0.74 -4.46 -5.82
C LEU A 464 -1.94 -3.82 -5.10
N GLU A 465 -2.98 -3.51 -5.87
CA GLU A 465 -4.27 -3.11 -5.30
C GLU A 465 -5.12 -4.35 -4.96
N VAL A 466 -5.65 -4.36 -3.75
CA VAL A 466 -6.50 -5.42 -3.22
C VAL A 466 -7.75 -4.84 -2.58
N HIS A 467 -8.84 -5.59 -2.65
CA HIS A 467 -10.16 -5.17 -2.22
C HIS A 467 -10.78 -6.21 -1.28
N VAL A 468 -11.42 -5.76 -0.20
CA VAL A 468 -12.28 -6.58 0.65
C VAL A 468 -13.72 -6.20 0.35
N GLY A 469 -14.43 -7.09 -0.35
CA GLY A 469 -15.88 -6.99 -0.54
C GLY A 469 -16.62 -7.62 0.65
N VAL A 470 -17.71 -6.99 1.10
CA VAL A 470 -18.56 -7.47 2.19
C VAL A 470 -19.99 -7.57 1.70
N ARG A 471 -20.68 -8.67 2.02
CA ARG A 471 -22.09 -8.87 1.68
C ARG A 471 -22.85 -9.55 2.84
N PRO A 472 -24.10 -9.17 3.11
CA PRO A 472 -24.93 -9.89 4.07
C PRO A 472 -25.31 -11.28 3.55
N GLU A 473 -25.44 -12.24 4.46
CA GLU A 473 -25.99 -13.57 4.20
C GLU A 473 -27.38 -13.71 4.85
N ALA A 474 -28.19 -14.64 4.33
CA ALA A 474 -29.59 -14.80 4.74
C ALA A 474 -29.77 -15.24 6.21
N ASP A 475 -28.74 -15.84 6.81
CA ASP A 475 -28.71 -16.28 8.21
C ASP A 475 -28.24 -15.19 9.19
N GLY A 476 -28.02 -13.96 8.70
CA GLY A 476 -27.51 -12.84 9.49
C GLY A 476 -25.99 -12.77 9.60
N GLY A 477 -25.26 -13.69 8.96
CA GLY A 477 -23.80 -13.59 8.80
C GLY A 477 -23.37 -12.52 7.78
N LEU A 478 -22.08 -12.19 7.79
CA LEU A 478 -21.46 -11.29 6.80
C LEU A 478 -20.38 -12.05 6.04
N ALA A 479 -20.62 -12.37 4.77
CA ALA A 479 -19.59 -12.94 3.91
C ALA A 479 -18.60 -11.85 3.47
N TYR A 480 -17.32 -12.20 3.45
CA TYR A 480 -16.26 -11.34 2.90
C TYR A 480 -15.48 -12.03 1.79
N THR A 481 -14.97 -11.25 0.86
CA THR A 481 -14.11 -11.72 -0.23
C THR A 481 -12.96 -10.74 -0.46
N LEU A 482 -11.74 -11.17 -0.11
CA LEU A 482 -10.50 -10.50 -0.46
C LEU A 482 -10.13 -10.86 -1.90
N HIS A 483 -10.08 -9.86 -2.77
CA HIS A 483 -9.87 -10.04 -4.21
C HIS A 483 -9.02 -8.91 -4.81
N GLY A 484 -8.47 -9.13 -5.99
CA GLY A 484 -7.81 -8.11 -6.79
C GLY A 484 -8.23 -8.24 -8.26
N VAL A 485 -7.53 -7.52 -9.12
CA VAL A 485 -7.71 -7.61 -10.56
C VAL A 485 -6.41 -8.13 -11.17
N ASP A 486 -6.52 -9.14 -12.02
CA ASP A 486 -5.38 -9.65 -12.78
C ASP A 486 -4.96 -8.61 -13.84
N ALA A 487 -3.68 -8.25 -13.86
CA ALA A 487 -3.19 -7.15 -14.69
C ALA A 487 -3.24 -7.44 -16.20
N GLU A 488 -3.20 -8.72 -16.60
CA GLU A 488 -3.19 -9.14 -18.01
C GLU A 488 -4.61 -9.36 -18.53
N SER A 489 -5.45 -10.08 -17.78
CA SER A 489 -6.81 -10.46 -18.18
C SER A 489 -7.88 -9.45 -17.75
N GLY A 490 -7.60 -8.60 -16.75
CA GLY A 490 -8.59 -7.71 -16.15
C GLY A 490 -9.67 -8.44 -15.33
N GLU A 491 -9.52 -9.75 -15.10
CA GLU A 491 -10.49 -10.55 -14.35
C GLU A 491 -10.31 -10.43 -12.84
N ARG A 492 -11.41 -10.63 -12.10
CA ARG A 492 -11.41 -10.65 -10.64
C ARG A 492 -10.69 -11.91 -10.15
N VAL A 493 -9.65 -11.73 -9.34
CA VAL A 493 -8.92 -12.80 -8.68
C VAL A 493 -9.28 -12.84 -7.20
N VAL A 494 -9.87 -13.94 -6.73
CA VAL A 494 -10.14 -14.14 -5.30
C VAL A 494 -8.91 -14.73 -4.61
N TYR A 495 -8.44 -14.05 -3.57
CA TYR A 495 -7.29 -14.46 -2.76
C TYR A 495 -7.73 -15.19 -1.49
N SER A 496 -8.77 -14.67 -0.81
CA SER A 496 -9.31 -15.28 0.40
C SER A 496 -10.78 -14.92 0.60
N GLN A 497 -11.52 -15.80 1.27
CA GLN A 497 -12.93 -15.58 1.56
C GLN A 497 -13.34 -16.32 2.83
N GLY A 498 -14.43 -15.88 3.45
CA GLY A 498 -15.02 -16.51 4.62
C GLY A 498 -16.30 -15.80 5.05
N VAL A 499 -16.87 -16.24 6.17
CA VAL A 499 -18.07 -15.65 6.76
C VAL A 499 -17.77 -15.16 8.15
N ALA A 500 -18.25 -13.98 8.50
CA ALA A 500 -18.16 -13.44 9.84
C ALA A 500 -19.50 -13.52 10.56
N VAL A 501 -19.44 -13.96 11.81
CA VAL A 501 -20.60 -14.05 12.70
C VAL A 501 -20.29 -13.31 13.99
N SER A 502 -21.32 -12.70 14.57
CA SER A 502 -21.21 -12.08 15.90
C SER A 502 -21.75 -13.05 16.93
N GLU A 503 -20.86 -13.69 17.69
CA GLU A 503 -21.24 -14.57 18.79
C GLU A 503 -20.38 -14.28 20.03
N THR A 504 -20.98 -14.39 21.21
CA THR A 504 -20.25 -14.23 22.47
C THR A 504 -19.84 -15.59 22.99
N VAL A 505 -18.59 -15.98 22.74
CA VAL A 505 -18.00 -17.20 23.29
C VAL A 505 -17.22 -16.87 24.56
N ALA A 506 -17.45 -17.63 25.64
CA ALA A 506 -16.75 -17.44 26.91
C ALA A 506 -15.25 -17.75 26.74
N ALA A 507 -14.39 -16.80 27.13
CA ALA A 507 -12.95 -17.00 27.07
C ALA A 507 -12.52 -18.15 27.99
N VAL A 508 -11.82 -19.12 27.43
CA VAL A 508 -11.25 -20.26 28.16
C VAL A 508 -9.94 -19.83 28.81
N ARG A 509 -9.57 -20.49 29.92
CA ARG A 509 -8.28 -20.31 30.57
C ARG A 509 -7.50 -21.61 30.52
N ILE A 510 -6.23 -21.54 30.11
CA ILE A 510 -5.30 -22.65 30.04
C ILE A 510 -4.29 -22.53 31.19
N ASP A 511 -4.03 -23.64 31.88
CA ASP A 511 -2.95 -23.70 32.87
C ASP A 511 -1.60 -23.84 32.15
N LEU A 512 -0.92 -22.71 31.94
CA LEU A 512 0.37 -22.64 31.26
C LEU A 512 1.47 -23.42 32.00
N ASN A 513 1.39 -23.55 33.33
CA ASN A 513 2.38 -24.31 34.10
C ASN A 513 2.18 -25.81 33.88
N ALA A 514 0.93 -26.28 33.86
CA ALA A 514 0.62 -27.66 33.52
C ALA A 514 1.03 -27.99 32.07
N MET A 515 0.76 -27.09 31.12
CA MET A 515 1.21 -27.25 29.73
C MET A 515 2.73 -27.32 29.62
N ARG A 516 3.45 -26.44 30.34
CA ARG A 516 4.91 -26.45 30.35
C ARG A 516 5.46 -27.74 30.94
N ALA A 517 4.88 -28.23 32.05
CA ALA A 517 5.27 -29.51 32.65
C ALA A 517 5.03 -30.69 31.69
N ALA A 518 3.91 -30.67 30.94
CA ALA A 518 3.57 -31.70 29.96
C ALA A 518 4.45 -31.66 28.69
N CYS A 519 5.09 -30.52 28.38
CA CYS A 519 6.05 -30.42 27.29
C CYS A 519 7.46 -30.92 27.65
N GLY A 520 7.73 -31.22 28.92
CA GLY A 520 9.04 -31.70 29.37
C GLY A 520 10.15 -30.65 29.24
N ALA A 521 11.40 -31.11 29.24
CA ALA A 521 12.60 -30.26 29.18
C ALA A 521 13.13 -30.04 27.75
N GLU A 522 12.44 -30.55 26.73
CA GLU A 522 12.84 -30.42 25.33
C GLU A 522 12.48 -29.01 24.83
N GLU A 523 13.48 -28.13 24.80
CA GLU A 523 13.38 -26.75 24.36
C GLU A 523 14.02 -26.59 22.97
N VAL A 524 13.30 -25.96 22.05
CA VAL A 524 13.83 -25.53 20.75
C VAL A 524 14.14 -24.03 20.83
N ALA A 525 15.40 -23.67 20.60
CA ALA A 525 15.80 -22.28 20.54
C ALA A 525 15.13 -21.58 19.34
N ALA A 526 14.69 -20.34 19.53
CA ALA A 526 14.05 -19.57 18.45
C ALA A 526 14.93 -19.43 17.21
N ALA A 527 16.26 -19.34 17.38
CA ALA A 527 17.19 -19.27 16.25
C ALA A 527 17.12 -20.52 15.36
N ASP A 528 17.07 -21.72 15.96
CA ASP A 528 16.97 -22.98 15.23
C ASP A 528 15.60 -23.12 14.57
N PHE A 529 14.54 -22.68 15.26
CA PHE A 529 13.18 -22.64 14.71
C PHE A 529 13.10 -21.76 13.46
N TYR A 530 13.69 -20.56 13.46
CA TYR A 530 13.68 -19.70 12.27
C TYR A 530 14.65 -20.17 11.18
N ALA A 531 15.82 -20.69 11.54
CA ALA A 531 16.79 -21.24 10.58
C ALA A 531 16.18 -22.37 9.74
N MET A 532 15.33 -23.20 10.35
CA MET A 532 14.60 -24.24 9.62
C MET A 532 13.67 -23.68 8.54
N PHE A 533 12.97 -22.56 8.80
CA PHE A 533 12.12 -21.93 7.79
C PHE A 533 12.97 -21.34 6.66
N ASP A 534 14.09 -20.70 6.99
CA ASP A 534 15.05 -20.19 6.01
C ASP A 534 15.55 -21.33 5.08
N GLU A 535 15.88 -22.51 5.63
CA GLU A 535 16.27 -23.70 4.84
C GLU A 535 15.17 -24.19 3.88
N LYS A 536 13.90 -24.08 4.30
CA LYS A 536 12.74 -24.48 3.49
C LYS A 536 12.24 -23.37 2.56
N GLY A 537 12.89 -22.20 2.58
CA GLY A 537 12.58 -21.05 1.76
C GLY A 537 11.45 -20.17 2.28
N LEU A 538 11.18 -20.14 3.59
CA LEU A 538 10.37 -19.09 4.22
C LEU A 538 11.29 -18.21 5.07
N SER A 539 11.68 -17.07 4.52
CA SER A 539 12.48 -16.08 5.22
C SER A 539 11.59 -15.07 5.92
N LEU A 540 11.49 -15.24 7.23
CA LEU A 540 10.84 -14.30 8.14
C LEU A 540 11.88 -13.29 8.63
N GLY A 541 11.69 -12.01 8.34
CA GLY A 541 12.55 -10.91 8.77
C GLY A 541 12.27 -10.44 10.20
N PRO A 542 13.00 -9.42 10.69
CA PRO A 542 12.95 -8.97 12.08
C PRO A 542 11.55 -8.66 12.62
N HIS A 543 10.63 -8.19 11.78
CA HIS A 543 9.27 -7.85 12.17
C HIS A 543 8.39 -9.09 12.44
N LEU A 544 8.72 -10.26 11.91
CA LEU A 544 7.92 -11.49 12.07
C LEU A 544 8.58 -12.53 12.99
N ARG A 545 9.73 -12.20 13.59
CA ARG A 545 10.46 -13.08 14.51
C ARG A 545 9.99 -12.95 15.96
N ALA A 546 8.71 -13.21 16.24
CA ALA A 546 8.13 -13.04 17.58
C ALA A 546 8.31 -14.25 18.54
N VAL A 547 8.72 -15.42 18.06
CA VAL A 547 8.93 -16.60 18.93
C VAL A 547 10.21 -16.42 19.75
N GLN A 548 10.13 -16.57 21.07
CA GLN A 548 11.28 -16.52 21.98
C GLN A 548 11.80 -17.92 22.33
N ALA A 549 10.89 -18.85 22.62
CA ALA A 549 11.21 -20.23 22.98
C ALA A 549 10.03 -21.14 22.63
N LEU A 550 10.30 -22.39 22.28
CA LEU A 550 9.30 -23.44 22.10
C LEU A 550 9.62 -24.64 22.98
N TYR A 551 8.59 -25.24 23.57
CA TYR A 551 8.67 -26.44 24.40
C TYR A 551 7.83 -27.54 23.75
N LEU A 552 8.44 -28.71 23.51
CA LEU A 552 7.84 -29.80 22.72
C LEU A 552 7.32 -30.95 23.58
N GLY A 553 5.99 -31.06 23.69
CA GLY A 553 5.32 -32.20 24.33
C GLY A 553 4.91 -33.32 23.38
N GLU A 554 4.39 -34.40 23.95
CA GLU A 554 3.80 -35.50 23.18
C GLU A 554 2.51 -35.00 22.50
N GLY A 555 2.59 -34.68 21.20
CA GLY A 555 1.46 -34.19 20.41
C GLY A 555 1.06 -32.74 20.66
N GLN A 556 1.87 -31.92 21.34
CA GLN A 556 1.56 -30.50 21.58
C GLN A 556 2.81 -29.61 21.66
N VAL A 557 2.66 -28.31 21.39
CA VAL A 557 3.70 -27.29 21.53
C VAL A 557 3.20 -26.19 22.43
N LEU A 558 4.05 -25.76 23.37
CA LEU A 558 3.91 -24.50 24.07
C LEU A 558 4.99 -23.54 23.56
N ALA A 559 4.62 -22.37 23.04
CA ALA A 559 5.59 -21.36 22.60
C ALA A 559 5.40 -20.05 23.36
N GLN A 560 6.50 -19.42 23.74
CA GLN A 560 6.53 -18.08 24.30
C GLN A 560 6.73 -17.07 23.17
N LEU A 561 5.82 -16.10 23.06
CA LEU A 561 5.88 -15.05 22.05
C LEU A 561 6.18 -13.69 22.70
N ARG A 562 7.03 -12.91 22.04
CA ARG A 562 7.22 -11.49 22.32
C ARG A 562 7.31 -10.72 21.02
N MET A 563 6.47 -9.70 20.88
CA MET A 563 6.48 -8.80 19.74
C MET A 563 7.87 -8.15 19.58
N PRO A 564 8.49 -8.21 18.38
CA PRO A 564 9.77 -7.56 18.12
C PRO A 564 9.70 -6.05 18.36
N VAL A 565 10.79 -5.44 18.84
CA VAL A 565 10.84 -3.99 19.12
C VAL A 565 10.47 -3.16 17.89
N VAL A 566 10.88 -3.60 16.69
CA VAL A 566 10.56 -2.95 15.42
C VAL A 566 9.07 -2.95 15.07
N ALA A 567 8.29 -3.86 15.67
CA ALA A 567 6.85 -4.00 15.48
C ALA A 567 6.02 -3.31 16.58
N LEU A 568 6.66 -2.71 17.60
CA LEU A 568 5.93 -2.05 18.70
C LEU A 568 5.32 -0.70 18.29
N ALA A 569 5.87 -0.06 17.26
CA ALA A 569 5.53 1.32 16.89
C ALA A 569 4.06 1.51 16.50
N ASP A 570 3.43 0.50 15.90
CA ASP A 570 2.04 0.54 15.43
C ASP A 570 1.14 -0.51 16.11
N ARG A 571 1.60 -1.13 17.20
CA ARG A 571 0.87 -2.16 17.96
C ARG A 571 -0.59 -1.80 18.22
N THR A 572 -0.87 -0.57 18.65
CA THR A 572 -2.22 -0.12 19.02
C THR A 572 -3.17 0.05 17.84
N ARG A 573 -2.66 0.01 16.61
CA ARG A 573 -3.46 0.10 15.38
C ARG A 573 -4.06 -1.25 14.97
N TYR A 574 -3.56 -2.36 15.52
CA TYR A 574 -3.98 -3.71 15.18
C TYR A 574 -4.67 -4.39 16.37
N LEU A 575 -5.73 -5.15 16.09
CA LEU A 575 -6.28 -6.09 17.07
C LEU A 575 -5.57 -7.45 16.92
N LEU A 576 -5.46 -7.91 15.67
CA LEU A 576 -4.70 -9.10 15.30
C LEU A 576 -3.41 -8.68 14.58
N HIS A 577 -2.36 -8.47 15.37
CA HIS A 577 -1.10 -7.96 14.83
C HIS A 577 -0.38 -9.04 13.98
N PRO A 578 0.01 -8.76 12.71
CA PRO A 578 0.60 -9.76 11.80
C PRO A 578 1.81 -10.48 12.39
N SER A 579 2.72 -9.75 13.07
CA SER A 579 3.89 -10.34 13.76
C SER A 579 3.52 -11.44 14.76
N MET A 580 2.46 -11.23 15.54
CA MET A 580 2.06 -12.19 16.57
C MET A 580 1.33 -13.37 15.94
N LEU A 581 0.36 -13.10 15.05
CA LEU A 581 -0.40 -14.18 14.41
C LEU A 581 0.46 -15.06 13.50
N ASP A 582 1.44 -14.49 12.80
CA ASP A 582 2.35 -15.27 11.96
C ASP A 582 3.17 -16.24 12.81
N ALA A 583 3.65 -15.77 13.97
CA ALA A 583 4.29 -16.63 14.96
C ALA A 583 3.33 -17.73 15.48
N VAL A 584 2.04 -17.44 15.68
CA VAL A 584 1.04 -18.47 16.06
C VAL A 584 0.95 -19.57 15.01
N VAL A 585 0.71 -19.22 13.75
CA VAL A 585 0.45 -20.21 12.68
C VAL A 585 1.70 -20.96 12.24
N THR A 586 2.89 -20.49 12.58
CA THR A 586 4.16 -21.18 12.33
C THR A 586 4.50 -22.21 13.42
N THR A 587 4.00 -22.06 14.66
CA THR A 587 4.30 -22.99 15.76
C THR A 587 4.01 -24.48 15.48
N PRO A 588 2.97 -24.89 14.72
CA PRO A 588 2.73 -26.31 14.42
C PRO A 588 3.86 -26.98 13.62
N ALA A 589 4.69 -26.19 12.93
CA ALA A 589 5.83 -26.71 12.20
C ALA A 589 6.79 -27.49 13.12
N ALA A 590 6.91 -27.08 14.38
CA ALA A 590 7.77 -27.78 15.35
C ALA A 590 7.26 -29.21 15.67
N LEU A 591 5.93 -29.44 15.69
CA LEU A 591 5.37 -30.79 15.82
C LEU A 591 5.63 -31.64 14.59
N LEU A 592 5.47 -31.06 13.40
CA LEU A 592 5.70 -31.76 12.14
C LEU A 592 7.16 -32.23 12.01
N MET A 593 8.10 -31.39 12.40
CA MET A 593 9.54 -31.73 12.46
C MET A 593 9.82 -32.87 13.43
N ARG A 594 9.30 -32.80 14.66
CA ARG A 594 9.51 -33.85 15.66
C ARG A 594 8.99 -35.20 15.17
N ALA A 595 7.89 -35.19 14.43
CA ALA A 595 7.32 -36.39 13.82
C ALA A 595 8.07 -36.85 12.54
N GLY A 596 9.06 -36.11 12.05
CA GLY A 596 9.77 -36.37 10.79
C GLY A 596 8.91 -36.18 9.54
N ILE A 597 7.78 -35.49 9.65
CA ILE A 597 6.79 -35.34 8.58
C ILE A 597 7.11 -34.08 7.78
N GLY A 598 7.38 -34.25 6.48
CA GLY A 598 7.59 -33.10 5.58
C GLY A 598 8.91 -32.36 5.83
N ASN A 599 9.95 -33.06 6.28
CA ASN A 599 11.27 -32.46 6.56
C ASN A 599 11.86 -31.69 5.37
N ASP A 600 11.50 -32.01 4.13
CA ASP A 600 12.00 -31.31 2.94
C ASP A 600 10.98 -30.33 2.30
N ARG A 601 9.81 -30.13 2.93
CA ARG A 601 8.70 -29.35 2.35
C ARG A 601 8.30 -28.17 3.23
N LEU A 602 7.88 -27.09 2.58
CA LEU A 602 7.32 -25.92 3.25
C LEU A 602 5.83 -26.17 3.52
N ALA A 603 5.38 -25.92 4.75
CA ALA A 603 4.00 -26.12 5.16
C ALA A 603 3.35 -24.74 5.38
N LEU A 604 2.28 -24.44 4.64
CA LEU A 604 1.60 -23.14 4.72
C LEU A 604 0.11 -23.29 5.08
N PRO A 605 -0.49 -22.30 5.77
CA PRO A 605 -1.92 -22.24 5.98
C PRO A 605 -2.71 -22.25 4.66
N PHE A 606 -3.76 -23.06 4.59
CA PHE A 606 -4.62 -23.19 3.41
C PHE A 606 -6.10 -22.91 3.72
N ALA A 607 -6.58 -23.32 4.89
CA ALA A 607 -7.94 -23.04 5.34
C ALA A 607 -8.02 -22.99 6.87
N LEU A 608 -9.07 -22.37 7.40
CA LEU A 608 -9.34 -22.26 8.83
C LEU A 608 -10.84 -22.41 9.08
N GLN A 609 -11.23 -23.35 9.96
CA GLN A 609 -12.66 -23.56 10.27
C GLN A 609 -13.24 -22.40 11.05
N SER A 610 -12.55 -21.94 12.11
CA SER A 610 -12.98 -20.80 12.92
C SER A 610 -11.79 -20.01 13.48
N LEU A 611 -11.89 -18.69 13.43
CA LEU A 611 -11.06 -17.75 14.18
C LEU A 611 -11.93 -17.09 15.25
N GLU A 612 -11.70 -17.46 16.50
CA GLU A 612 -12.36 -16.88 17.65
C GLU A 612 -11.52 -15.74 18.21
N ILE A 613 -12.12 -14.56 18.36
CA ILE A 613 -11.45 -13.31 18.74
C ILE A 613 -12.12 -12.81 20.03
N HIS A 614 -11.41 -12.93 21.16
CA HIS A 614 -11.92 -12.51 22.47
C HIS A 614 -11.24 -11.23 22.97
N ASP A 615 -9.98 -10.98 22.59
CA ASP A 615 -9.19 -9.82 23.02
C ASP A 615 -8.06 -9.52 22.01
N ALA A 616 -7.47 -8.34 22.09
CA ALA A 616 -6.38 -7.91 21.22
C ALA A 616 -5.05 -8.60 21.55
N CYS A 617 -4.16 -8.70 20.55
CA CYS A 617 -2.79 -9.18 20.75
C CYS A 617 -2.00 -8.22 21.67
N ARG A 618 -1.18 -8.79 22.56
CA ARG A 618 -0.31 -8.06 23.51
C ARG A 618 1.16 -8.22 23.15
N GLU A 619 2.02 -7.47 23.81
CA GLU A 619 3.48 -7.54 23.59
C GLU A 619 4.03 -8.93 23.92
N ALA A 620 3.58 -9.54 25.02
CA ALA A 620 4.02 -10.87 25.45
C ALA A 620 2.82 -11.80 25.60
N MET A 621 2.90 -12.97 24.98
CA MET A 621 1.81 -13.96 24.91
C MET A 621 2.36 -15.38 24.85
N TRP A 622 1.48 -16.37 24.98
CA TRP A 622 1.79 -17.79 24.89
C TRP A 622 0.92 -18.46 23.83
N VAL A 623 1.47 -19.41 23.09
CA VAL A 623 0.71 -20.24 22.15
C VAL A 623 0.70 -21.68 22.62
N VAL A 624 -0.48 -22.28 22.65
CA VAL A 624 -0.65 -23.72 22.79
C VAL A 624 -1.15 -24.27 21.47
N ALA A 625 -0.34 -25.10 20.81
CA ALA A 625 -0.68 -25.71 19.52
C ALA A 625 -0.82 -27.22 19.67
N ARG A 626 -1.92 -27.78 19.14
CA ARG A 626 -2.22 -29.21 19.18
C ARG A 626 -2.88 -29.68 17.87
N PRO A 627 -2.69 -30.94 17.43
CA PRO A 627 -3.48 -31.51 16.36
C PRO A 627 -4.97 -31.44 16.69
N SER A 628 -5.79 -31.17 15.69
CA SER A 628 -7.25 -31.18 15.85
C SER A 628 -7.78 -32.62 15.78
N ASP A 629 -8.79 -32.94 16.58
CA ASP A 629 -9.44 -34.27 16.64
C ASP A 629 -10.03 -34.70 15.27
N GLU A 630 -10.36 -33.73 14.40
CA GLU A 630 -10.88 -33.96 13.04
C GLU A 630 -9.80 -34.05 11.95
N SER A 631 -8.54 -34.34 12.32
CA SER A 631 -7.43 -34.39 11.35
C SER A 631 -7.67 -35.48 10.29
N PRO A 632 -7.80 -35.13 8.99
CA PRO A 632 -7.88 -36.13 7.94
C PRO A 632 -6.58 -36.94 7.88
N VAL A 633 -6.70 -38.24 7.61
CA VAL A 633 -5.58 -39.21 7.50
C VAL A 633 -4.75 -39.02 6.21
N ASN A 634 -4.84 -37.87 5.55
CA ASN A 634 -4.06 -37.58 4.33
C ASN A 634 -2.76 -36.87 4.70
N ASP A 635 -1.62 -37.42 4.28
CA ASP A 635 -0.28 -36.90 4.59
C ASP A 635 0.00 -35.47 4.08
N ARG A 636 -0.79 -34.96 3.13
CA ARG A 636 -0.60 -33.61 2.56
C ARG A 636 -1.28 -32.47 3.32
N VAL A 637 -2.32 -32.75 4.12
CA VAL A 637 -3.07 -31.71 4.86
C VAL A 637 -3.28 -32.16 6.29
N ARG A 638 -2.81 -31.36 7.26
CA ARG A 638 -2.97 -31.58 8.69
C ARG A 638 -3.77 -30.45 9.32
N LYS A 639 -4.55 -30.74 10.36
CA LYS A 639 -5.35 -29.75 11.08
C LYS A 639 -4.80 -29.52 12.49
N PHE A 640 -4.76 -28.27 12.91
CA PHE A 640 -4.30 -27.88 14.24
C PHE A 640 -5.27 -26.90 14.91
N ASP A 641 -5.42 -27.03 16.22
CA ASP A 641 -6.06 -26.03 17.07
C ASP A 641 -4.98 -25.25 17.81
N LEU A 642 -5.05 -23.92 17.75
CA LEU A 642 -4.05 -23.02 18.33
C LEU A 642 -4.73 -22.02 19.26
N ASP A 643 -4.31 -21.99 20.52
CA ASP A 643 -4.79 -21.03 21.52
C ASP A 643 -3.69 -20.00 21.82
N LEU A 644 -3.96 -18.72 21.52
CA LEU A 644 -3.09 -17.59 21.87
C LEU A 644 -3.56 -16.97 23.20
N CYS A 645 -2.76 -17.11 24.23
CA CYS A 645 -3.08 -16.74 25.62
C CYS A 645 -2.23 -15.58 26.13
N ASP A 646 -2.76 -14.82 27.09
CA ASP A 646 -1.95 -13.91 27.90
C ASP A 646 -1.11 -14.66 28.97
N ASP A 647 -0.32 -13.91 29.73
CA ASP A 647 0.54 -14.41 30.82
C ASP A 647 -0.22 -15.09 31.96
N THR A 648 -1.52 -14.82 32.09
CA THR A 648 -2.40 -15.49 33.06
C THR A 648 -3.01 -16.78 32.53
N GLY A 649 -2.81 -17.09 31.24
CA GLY A 649 -3.39 -18.23 30.54
C GLY A 649 -4.78 -17.97 29.96
N ARG A 650 -5.29 -16.73 29.98
CA ARG A 650 -6.58 -16.40 29.36
C ARG A 650 -6.42 -16.39 27.84
N VAL A 651 -7.27 -17.15 27.12
CA VAL A 651 -7.28 -17.20 25.66
C VAL A 651 -7.80 -15.88 25.09
N CYS A 652 -7.00 -15.22 24.26
CA CYS A 652 -7.32 -13.97 23.57
C CYS A 652 -7.77 -14.23 22.13
N VAL A 653 -7.09 -15.14 21.43
CA VAL A 653 -7.43 -15.54 20.05
C VAL A 653 -7.31 -17.06 19.94
N ARG A 654 -8.25 -17.71 19.28
CA ARG A 654 -8.24 -19.16 19.07
C ARG A 654 -8.46 -19.50 17.62
N PHE A 655 -7.58 -20.34 17.08
CA PHE A 655 -7.70 -20.95 15.76
C PHE A 655 -8.24 -22.36 15.95
N VAL A 656 -9.41 -22.64 15.37
CA VAL A 656 -10.00 -23.98 15.37
C VAL A 656 -9.87 -24.57 13.97
N GLY A 657 -9.26 -25.75 13.87
CA GLY A 657 -9.11 -26.50 12.63
C GLY A 657 -8.29 -25.79 11.56
N LEU A 658 -7.17 -25.15 11.94
CA LEU A 658 -6.22 -24.58 10.99
C LEU A 658 -5.64 -25.70 10.12
N SER A 659 -5.99 -25.69 8.85
CA SER A 659 -5.51 -26.65 7.86
C SER A 659 -4.21 -26.14 7.25
N VAL A 660 -3.13 -26.88 7.49
CA VAL A 660 -1.80 -26.62 6.94
C VAL A 660 -1.51 -27.64 5.84
N ARG A 661 -1.03 -27.17 4.70
CA ARG A 661 -0.70 -27.99 3.53
C ARG A 661 0.79 -27.92 3.22
N THR A 662 1.41 -29.07 2.96
CA THR A 662 2.81 -29.15 2.49
C THR A 662 2.89 -28.90 0.99
N LEU A 663 3.85 -28.09 0.55
CA LEU A 663 4.15 -27.77 -0.86
C LEU A 663 5.31 -28.63 -1.37
N ASP A 664 5.21 -29.20 -2.57
CA ASP A 664 6.30 -29.98 -3.16
C ASP A 664 7.42 -29.03 -3.70
N ALA A 665 8.67 -29.49 -3.67
CA ALA A 665 9.79 -28.78 -4.30
C ALA A 665 9.60 -28.84 -5.83
N GLY A 666 9.09 -27.75 -6.41
CA GLY A 666 8.67 -27.70 -7.82
C GLY A 666 7.24 -27.22 -8.03
N ASP A 667 6.39 -27.18 -6.99
CA ASP A 667 5.04 -26.58 -7.08
C ASP A 667 5.08 -25.05 -7.29
N GLU A 668 6.27 -24.44 -7.21
CA GLU A 668 6.51 -23.04 -7.55
C GLU A 668 7.12 -22.84 -8.94
N ALA A 669 7.60 -23.90 -9.59
CA ALA A 669 8.17 -23.82 -10.94
C ALA A 669 7.11 -23.66 -12.04
N SER A 670 5.82 -23.54 -11.68
CA SER A 670 4.80 -22.95 -12.56
C SER A 670 4.79 -21.41 -12.52
N ALA A 671 5.73 -20.80 -11.79
CA ALA A 671 6.00 -19.37 -11.83
C ALA A 671 7.16 -19.01 -12.79
N SER A 672 7.27 -19.74 -13.91
CA SER A 672 7.45 -19.06 -15.20
C SER A 672 6.31 -18.06 -15.39
N ALA A 673 6.41 -17.13 -16.34
CA ALA A 673 5.19 -16.51 -16.85
C ALA A 673 4.17 -17.64 -17.08
N PRO A 674 2.90 -17.48 -16.65
CA PRO A 674 1.90 -18.55 -16.79
C PRO A 674 1.95 -19.05 -18.24
N GLN A 675 2.37 -20.29 -18.43
CA GLN A 675 2.36 -20.87 -19.77
C GLN A 675 0.96 -21.37 -20.03
N THR A 676 0.34 -20.87 -21.10
CA THR A 676 -0.94 -21.40 -21.57
C THR A 676 -0.70 -22.83 -22.07
N LEU A 677 -1.24 -23.81 -21.34
CA LEU A 677 -1.26 -25.20 -21.76
C LEU A 677 -2.53 -25.45 -22.56
N LEU A 678 -2.41 -26.14 -23.69
CA LEU A 678 -3.55 -26.67 -24.41
C LEU A 678 -3.72 -28.15 -24.07
N LEU A 679 -4.90 -28.50 -23.53
CA LEU A 679 -5.24 -29.85 -23.12
C LEU A 679 -6.50 -30.32 -23.85
N GLU A 680 -6.53 -31.59 -24.24
CA GLU A 680 -7.73 -32.25 -24.75
C GLU A 680 -8.20 -33.37 -23.81
N PRO A 681 -9.52 -33.68 -23.75
CA PRO A 681 -10.02 -34.83 -23.01
C PRO A 681 -9.52 -36.13 -23.63
N ALA A 682 -8.94 -37.02 -22.81
CA ALA A 682 -8.44 -38.31 -23.24
C ALA A 682 -9.00 -39.43 -22.36
N TRP A 683 -9.63 -40.41 -22.98
CA TRP A 683 -10.13 -41.60 -22.28
C TRP A 683 -9.03 -42.63 -22.16
N ARG A 684 -8.85 -43.18 -20.95
CA ARG A 684 -7.81 -44.18 -20.66
C ARG A 684 -8.44 -45.40 -20.03
N ALA A 685 -8.04 -46.59 -20.51
CA ALA A 685 -8.38 -47.85 -19.88
C ALA A 685 -7.94 -47.83 -18.40
N ALA A 686 -8.86 -48.18 -17.50
CA ALA A 686 -8.60 -48.15 -16.07
C ALA A 686 -9.34 -49.29 -15.37
N ALA A 687 -8.60 -50.34 -15.04
CA ALA A 687 -9.11 -51.43 -14.23
C ALA A 687 -9.47 -50.96 -12.81
N VAL A 688 -10.44 -51.64 -12.20
CA VAL A 688 -10.79 -51.41 -10.80
C VAL A 688 -9.90 -52.28 -9.92
N GLU A 689 -8.73 -51.75 -9.58
CA GLU A 689 -7.84 -52.31 -8.56
C GLU A 689 -7.93 -51.46 -7.28
N GLY A 690 -8.32 -52.08 -6.16
CA GLY A 690 -8.42 -51.42 -4.86
C GLY A 690 -9.47 -52.04 -3.93
N ASP A 691 -9.33 -51.79 -2.63
CA ASP A 691 -10.30 -52.20 -1.62
C ASP A 691 -11.61 -51.39 -1.72
N PRO A 692 -12.77 -51.99 -1.40
CA PRO A 692 -14.04 -51.27 -1.37
C PRO A 692 -13.95 -50.03 -0.49
N VAL A 693 -14.40 -48.89 -1.00
CA VAL A 693 -14.52 -47.69 -0.17
C VAL A 693 -15.70 -47.88 0.76
N GLU A 694 -15.44 -47.89 2.07
CA GLU A 694 -16.49 -47.99 3.06
C GLU A 694 -17.34 -46.71 3.03
N VAL A 695 -18.58 -46.87 2.56
CA VAL A 695 -19.58 -45.81 2.42
C VAL A 695 -20.75 -46.14 3.32
N THR A 696 -21.22 -45.15 4.09
CA THR A 696 -22.33 -45.32 5.03
C THR A 696 -23.68 -45.00 4.40
N SER A 697 -23.67 -44.26 3.29
CA SER A 697 -24.86 -43.93 2.50
C SER A 697 -24.53 -43.99 1.00
N HIS A 698 -25.40 -44.61 0.20
CA HIS A 698 -25.25 -44.74 -1.26
C HIS A 698 -26.56 -44.36 -1.95
N LEU A 699 -26.48 -43.52 -2.98
CA LEU A 699 -27.59 -43.08 -3.83
C LEU A 699 -27.20 -43.27 -5.30
N VAL A 700 -28.13 -43.80 -6.11
CA VAL A 700 -27.96 -43.92 -7.56
C VAL A 700 -28.99 -43.04 -8.25
N LEU A 701 -28.55 -42.19 -9.18
CA LEU A 701 -29.42 -41.37 -10.03
C LEU A 701 -29.34 -41.88 -11.47
N LEU A 702 -30.48 -42.20 -12.05
CA LEU A 702 -30.62 -42.77 -13.39
C LEU A 702 -31.13 -41.70 -14.35
N GLY A 703 -30.32 -41.34 -15.35
CA GLY A 703 -30.74 -40.56 -16.50
C GLY A 703 -31.68 -41.32 -17.42
N ASP A 704 -31.90 -40.75 -18.62
CA ASP A 704 -32.73 -41.36 -19.66
C ASP A 704 -32.23 -42.76 -20.01
N GLY A 705 -33.08 -43.78 -19.90
CA GLY A 705 -32.70 -45.17 -20.17
C GLY A 705 -33.81 -46.18 -19.91
N GLU A 706 -33.65 -47.38 -20.45
CA GLU A 706 -34.67 -48.44 -20.43
C GLU A 706 -34.73 -49.21 -19.09
N VAL A 707 -33.69 -49.11 -18.25
CA VAL A 707 -33.64 -49.80 -16.96
C VAL A 707 -34.58 -49.15 -15.95
N ASP A 708 -35.44 -49.97 -15.36
CA ASP A 708 -36.36 -49.60 -14.28
C ASP A 708 -35.60 -49.42 -12.94
N GLY A 709 -35.84 -48.29 -12.27
CA GLY A 709 -35.16 -47.92 -11.03
C GLY A 709 -35.52 -48.79 -9.82
N ASP A 710 -36.74 -49.32 -9.75
CA ASP A 710 -37.18 -50.19 -8.65
C ASP A 710 -36.53 -51.57 -8.77
N VAL A 711 -36.45 -52.09 -10.00
CA VAL A 711 -35.74 -53.35 -10.31
C VAL A 711 -34.26 -53.22 -9.95
N LEU A 712 -33.61 -52.12 -10.34
CA LEU A 712 -32.20 -51.88 -10.04
C LEU A 712 -31.96 -51.69 -8.53
N SER A 713 -32.87 -50.99 -7.84
CA SER A 713 -32.81 -50.80 -6.39
C SER A 713 -32.86 -52.13 -5.63
N ALA A 714 -33.77 -53.03 -6.04
CA ALA A 714 -33.89 -54.37 -5.46
C ALA A 714 -32.63 -55.22 -5.66
N GLN A 715 -31.97 -55.09 -6.82
CA GLN A 715 -30.73 -55.82 -7.11
C GLN A 715 -29.51 -55.26 -6.35
N LEU A 716 -29.39 -53.94 -6.22
CA LEU A 716 -28.24 -53.29 -5.57
C LEU A 716 -28.36 -53.24 -4.04
N GLY A 717 -29.58 -53.24 -3.50
CA GLY A 717 -29.84 -52.91 -2.10
C GLY A 717 -29.60 -51.42 -1.80
N VAL A 718 -29.68 -50.58 -2.83
CA VAL A 718 -29.36 -49.14 -2.80
C VAL A 718 -30.54 -48.38 -3.39
N ARG A 719 -30.83 -47.18 -2.85
CA ARG A 719 -31.89 -46.31 -3.38
C ARG A 719 -31.50 -45.80 -4.77
N CYS A 720 -32.30 -46.13 -5.79
CA CYS A 720 -32.17 -45.58 -7.14
C CYS A 720 -33.32 -44.62 -7.43
N GLU A 721 -33.02 -43.46 -8.03
CA GLU A 721 -34.00 -42.45 -8.41
C GLU A 721 -33.83 -42.07 -9.88
N ARG A 722 -34.92 -41.72 -10.56
CA ARG A 722 -34.89 -41.24 -11.95
C ARG A 722 -34.68 -39.73 -11.99
N LEU A 723 -33.77 -39.29 -12.85
CA LEU A 723 -33.56 -37.88 -13.18
C LEU A 723 -34.67 -37.37 -14.11
N PRO A 724 -35.02 -36.07 -14.04
CA PRO A 724 -35.88 -35.43 -15.03
C PRO A 724 -35.32 -35.51 -16.46
N GLU A 725 -36.16 -35.32 -17.48
CA GLU A 725 -35.73 -35.34 -18.91
C GLU A 725 -34.87 -34.11 -19.28
N ASP A 726 -35.24 -32.92 -18.81
CA ASP A 726 -34.54 -31.67 -19.14
C ASP A 726 -33.25 -31.47 -18.33
N TYR A 727 -32.15 -31.08 -18.99
CA TYR A 727 -30.83 -30.93 -18.34
C TYR A 727 -30.84 -29.94 -17.17
N ALA A 728 -31.54 -28.81 -17.29
CA ALA A 728 -31.58 -27.83 -16.20
C ALA A 728 -32.34 -28.38 -14.99
N ALA A 729 -33.45 -29.10 -15.25
CA ALA A 729 -34.16 -29.83 -14.22
C ALA A 729 -33.32 -30.96 -13.58
N GLN A 730 -32.47 -31.63 -14.37
CA GLN A 730 -31.51 -32.62 -13.84
C GLN A 730 -30.51 -31.98 -12.88
N ALA A 731 -29.88 -30.86 -13.28
CA ALA A 731 -28.91 -30.16 -12.45
C ALA A 731 -29.54 -29.64 -11.14
N GLU A 732 -30.76 -29.11 -11.22
CA GLU A 732 -31.54 -28.69 -10.04
C GLU A 732 -31.84 -29.87 -9.11
N TYR A 733 -32.25 -31.01 -9.68
CA TYR A 733 -32.54 -32.22 -8.90
C TYR A 733 -31.28 -32.74 -8.18
N VAL A 734 -30.15 -32.80 -8.88
CA VAL A 734 -28.87 -33.22 -8.29
C VAL A 734 -28.45 -32.25 -7.19
N LEU A 735 -28.58 -30.94 -7.39
CA LEU A 735 -28.29 -29.94 -6.37
C LEU A 735 -29.14 -30.17 -5.11
N ALA A 736 -30.45 -30.34 -5.26
CA ALA A 736 -31.35 -30.58 -4.13
C ALA A 736 -30.95 -31.84 -3.35
N ARG A 737 -30.55 -32.91 -4.04
CA ARG A 737 -30.05 -34.14 -3.39
C ARG A 737 -28.73 -33.93 -2.67
N LEU A 738 -27.81 -33.19 -3.27
CA LEU A 738 -26.54 -32.83 -2.61
C LEU A 738 -26.79 -32.02 -1.33
N GLN A 739 -27.73 -31.08 -1.36
CA GLN A 739 -28.12 -30.27 -0.20
C GLN A 739 -28.72 -31.11 0.93
N THR A 740 -29.65 -32.00 0.60
CA THR A 740 -30.22 -32.94 1.58
C THR A 740 -29.13 -33.81 2.19
N LEU A 741 -28.27 -34.41 1.36
CA LEU A 741 -27.18 -35.28 1.84
C LEU A 741 -26.17 -34.52 2.70
N PHE A 742 -25.81 -33.30 2.33
CA PHE A 742 -24.85 -32.50 3.10
C PHE A 742 -25.41 -32.04 4.45
N THR A 743 -26.74 -31.91 4.54
CA THR A 743 -27.43 -31.53 5.77
C THR A 743 -27.66 -32.74 6.68
N GLU A 744 -28.26 -33.81 6.16
CA GLU A 744 -28.69 -34.98 6.95
C GLU A 744 -27.53 -35.95 7.25
N LYS A 745 -26.55 -36.04 6.35
CA LYS A 745 -25.47 -37.04 6.38
C LYS A 745 -24.09 -36.39 6.57
N ARG A 746 -24.03 -35.25 7.28
CA ARG A 746 -22.83 -34.40 7.41
C ARG A 746 -21.58 -35.13 7.95
N ASN A 747 -21.77 -36.18 8.75
CA ASN A 747 -20.67 -36.96 9.33
C ASN A 747 -20.37 -38.29 8.65
N GLU A 748 -21.19 -38.66 7.67
CA GLU A 748 -21.19 -39.94 6.97
C GLU A 748 -20.42 -39.85 5.65
N ARG A 749 -19.86 -40.99 5.19
CA ARG A 749 -19.28 -41.08 3.84
C ARG A 749 -20.38 -41.43 2.85
N VAL A 750 -20.64 -40.52 1.92
CA VAL A 750 -21.76 -40.62 0.98
C VAL A 750 -21.23 -40.86 -0.43
N LEU A 751 -21.76 -41.88 -1.10
CA LEU A 751 -21.52 -42.16 -2.52
C LEU A 751 -22.78 -41.82 -3.33
N MET A 752 -22.63 -40.97 -4.34
CA MET A 752 -23.64 -40.71 -5.36
C MET A 752 -23.12 -41.14 -6.73
N GLN A 753 -23.82 -42.07 -7.38
CA GLN A 753 -23.50 -42.51 -8.73
C GLN A 753 -24.60 -42.06 -9.69
N VAL A 754 -24.24 -41.28 -10.70
CA VAL A 754 -25.14 -40.77 -11.74
C VAL A 754 -24.89 -41.57 -13.02
N VAL A 755 -25.90 -42.28 -13.52
CA VAL A 755 -25.82 -43.11 -14.73
C VAL A 755 -26.47 -42.36 -15.88
N VAL A 756 -25.77 -42.22 -17.00
CA VAL A 756 -26.26 -41.50 -18.18
C VAL A 756 -25.96 -42.28 -19.47
N PRO A 757 -26.71 -42.07 -20.56
CA PRO A 757 -26.35 -42.62 -21.87
C PRO A 757 -25.00 -42.11 -22.37
N GLY A 758 -24.18 -43.00 -22.92
CA GLY A 758 -22.91 -42.65 -23.56
C GLY A 758 -23.05 -42.13 -25.00
N SER A 759 -24.26 -42.08 -25.55
CA SER A 759 -24.54 -41.62 -26.92
C SER A 759 -25.99 -41.13 -27.08
N GLY A 760 -26.26 -40.35 -28.13
CA GLY A 760 -27.57 -39.78 -28.41
C GLY A 760 -27.88 -38.53 -27.59
N ALA A 761 -29.14 -38.08 -27.60
CA ALA A 761 -29.56 -36.84 -26.94
C ALA A 761 -29.30 -36.84 -25.42
N GLY A 762 -29.46 -37.99 -24.76
CA GLY A 762 -29.22 -38.14 -23.31
C GLY A 762 -27.75 -38.00 -22.88
N GLN A 763 -26.79 -37.92 -23.80
CA GLN A 763 -25.38 -37.69 -23.47
C GLN A 763 -25.14 -36.30 -22.85
N VAL A 764 -26.05 -35.34 -23.06
CA VAL A 764 -25.98 -33.99 -22.47
C VAL A 764 -25.87 -34.04 -20.94
N SER A 765 -26.52 -35.03 -20.30
CA SER A 765 -26.47 -35.28 -18.86
C SER A 765 -25.06 -35.55 -18.32
N SER A 766 -24.09 -35.86 -19.18
CA SER A 766 -22.68 -35.99 -18.78
C SER A 766 -22.06 -34.69 -18.23
N GLY A 767 -22.67 -33.52 -18.51
CA GLY A 767 -22.26 -32.24 -17.95
C GLY A 767 -22.38 -32.16 -16.42
N LEU A 768 -23.27 -32.96 -15.81
CA LEU A 768 -23.47 -33.04 -14.35
C LEU A 768 -22.20 -33.48 -13.59
N ALA A 769 -21.22 -34.05 -14.29
CA ALA A 769 -19.92 -34.39 -13.71
C ALA A 769 -19.23 -33.16 -13.09
N GLY A 770 -19.40 -31.96 -13.65
CA GLY A 770 -18.82 -30.72 -13.10
C GLY A 770 -19.40 -30.35 -11.73
N LEU A 771 -20.72 -30.51 -11.57
CA LEU A 771 -21.43 -30.35 -10.29
C LEU A 771 -20.91 -31.33 -9.23
N LEU A 772 -20.78 -32.62 -9.59
CA LEU A 772 -20.27 -33.66 -8.70
C LEU A 772 -18.82 -33.41 -8.25
N ARG A 773 -17.97 -32.93 -9.16
CA ARG A 773 -16.58 -32.56 -8.83
C ARG A 773 -16.54 -31.42 -7.83
N SER A 774 -17.33 -30.38 -8.06
CA SER A 774 -17.41 -29.23 -7.15
C SER A 774 -17.97 -29.63 -5.78
N ALA A 775 -18.98 -30.49 -5.75
CA ALA A 775 -19.54 -31.04 -4.51
C ALA A 775 -18.52 -31.82 -3.68
N ARG A 776 -17.64 -32.58 -4.33
CA ARG A 776 -16.55 -33.29 -3.66
C ARG A 776 -15.50 -32.35 -3.07
N LEU A 777 -15.23 -31.22 -3.74
CA LEU A 777 -14.31 -30.20 -3.20
C LEU A 777 -14.90 -29.50 -1.98
N GLU A 778 -16.23 -29.32 -1.94
CA GLU A 778 -16.94 -28.70 -0.82
C GLU A 778 -17.15 -29.65 0.36
N ASN A 779 -17.25 -30.96 0.12
CA ASN A 779 -17.40 -31.96 1.16
C ASN A 779 -16.49 -33.17 0.90
N ALA A 780 -15.40 -33.27 1.68
CA ALA A 780 -14.41 -34.35 1.54
C ALA A 780 -14.97 -35.77 1.84
N LYS A 781 -16.13 -35.88 2.52
CA LYS A 781 -16.81 -37.15 2.77
C LYS A 781 -17.77 -37.55 1.65
N PHE A 782 -18.01 -36.66 0.68
CA PHE A 782 -18.83 -36.94 -0.49
C PHE A 782 -18.00 -37.49 -1.64
N VAL A 783 -18.53 -38.53 -2.29
CA VAL A 783 -17.99 -39.16 -3.48
C VAL A 783 -19.05 -39.10 -4.57
N GLY A 784 -18.78 -38.37 -5.65
CA GLY A 784 -19.63 -38.33 -6.83
C GLY A 784 -18.97 -39.05 -8.00
N GLN A 785 -19.73 -39.92 -8.68
CA GLN A 785 -19.32 -40.55 -9.93
C GLN A 785 -20.40 -40.36 -10.99
N LEU A 786 -19.99 -40.12 -12.23
CA LEU A 786 -20.81 -40.11 -13.42
C LEU A 786 -20.35 -41.23 -14.35
N ILE A 787 -21.28 -42.12 -14.70
CA ILE A 787 -21.01 -43.36 -15.41
C ILE A 787 -21.83 -43.36 -16.71
N GLU A 788 -21.13 -43.30 -17.84
CA GLU A 788 -21.70 -43.39 -19.18
C GLU A 788 -21.83 -44.85 -19.60
N VAL A 789 -23.04 -45.27 -19.98
CA VAL A 789 -23.37 -46.65 -20.38
C VAL A 789 -23.92 -46.73 -21.81
N ALA A 790 -23.77 -47.90 -22.44
CA ALA A 790 -24.32 -48.15 -23.76
C ALA A 790 -25.86 -48.24 -23.73
N GLN A 791 -26.51 -47.94 -24.86
CA GLN A 791 -27.94 -48.20 -25.01
C GLN A 791 -28.23 -49.70 -24.95
N GLY A 792 -29.33 -50.09 -24.29
CA GLY A 792 -29.73 -51.50 -24.15
C GLY A 792 -29.03 -52.29 -23.04
N GLU A 793 -28.36 -51.63 -22.10
CA GLU A 793 -27.77 -52.28 -20.92
C GLU A 793 -28.86 -52.94 -20.05
N THR A 794 -28.65 -54.19 -19.61
CA THR A 794 -29.59 -54.87 -18.71
C THR A 794 -29.43 -54.40 -17.26
N ALA A 795 -30.48 -54.53 -16.45
CA ALA A 795 -30.44 -54.19 -15.02
C ALA A 795 -29.29 -54.92 -14.28
N GLU A 796 -29.06 -56.20 -14.61
CA GLU A 796 -28.01 -57.03 -14.02
C GLU A 796 -26.60 -56.54 -14.38
N GLY A 797 -26.38 -56.19 -15.67
CA GLY A 797 -25.12 -55.64 -16.15
C GLY A 797 -24.82 -54.29 -15.51
N LEU A 798 -25.83 -53.40 -15.44
CA LEU A 798 -25.71 -52.10 -14.80
C LEU A 798 -25.40 -52.22 -13.30
N ALA A 799 -26.07 -53.13 -12.59
CA ALA A 799 -25.81 -53.38 -11.17
C ALA A 799 -24.37 -53.86 -10.93
N ALA A 800 -23.84 -54.73 -11.80
CA ALA A 800 -22.45 -55.18 -11.71
C ALA A 800 -21.46 -54.01 -11.86
N ARG A 801 -21.66 -53.15 -12.87
CA ARG A 801 -20.81 -51.97 -13.11
C ARG A 801 -20.89 -50.95 -11.98
N LEU A 802 -22.06 -50.72 -11.38
CA LEU A 802 -22.21 -49.79 -10.25
C LEU A 802 -21.43 -50.28 -9.02
N ARG A 803 -21.52 -51.58 -8.68
CA ARG A 803 -20.74 -52.19 -7.59
C ARG A 803 -19.24 -52.17 -7.88
N GLU A 804 -18.85 -52.40 -9.13
CA GLU A 804 -17.46 -52.32 -9.56
C GLU A 804 -16.92 -50.90 -9.33
N ASN A 805 -17.61 -49.86 -9.84
CA ASN A 805 -17.16 -48.48 -9.72
C ASN A 805 -17.17 -47.93 -8.30
N ALA A 806 -18.06 -48.43 -7.44
CA ALA A 806 -18.12 -48.06 -6.02
C ALA A 806 -16.83 -48.41 -5.26
N ARG A 807 -16.04 -49.39 -5.73
CA ARG A 807 -14.73 -49.74 -5.15
C ARG A 807 -13.66 -48.68 -5.41
N ARG A 808 -13.88 -47.74 -6.33
CA ARG A 808 -12.88 -46.74 -6.74
C ARG A 808 -13.45 -45.32 -6.73
N ALA A 809 -13.65 -44.80 -5.52
CA ALA A 809 -14.22 -43.47 -5.27
C ALA A 809 -13.49 -42.28 -5.94
N ASN A 810 -12.26 -42.46 -6.43
CA ASN A 810 -11.50 -41.37 -7.05
C ASN A 810 -11.87 -41.11 -8.52
N ASP A 811 -12.49 -42.09 -9.19
CA ASP A 811 -12.86 -41.94 -10.59
C ASP A 811 -14.24 -41.27 -10.70
N VAL A 812 -14.28 -40.07 -11.30
CA VAL A 812 -15.50 -39.25 -11.36
C VAL A 812 -16.21 -39.33 -12.69
N ARG A 813 -15.52 -39.37 -13.84
CA ARG A 813 -16.16 -39.52 -15.16
C ARG A 813 -15.68 -40.80 -15.82
N ILE A 814 -16.58 -41.75 -15.93
CA ILE A 814 -16.34 -43.13 -16.35
C ILE A 814 -17.22 -43.42 -17.56
N ARG A 815 -16.69 -44.18 -18.53
CA ARG A 815 -17.49 -44.74 -19.60
C ARG A 815 -17.12 -46.20 -19.84
N TYR A 816 -18.02 -46.92 -20.49
CA TYR A 816 -17.72 -48.24 -21.04
C TYR A 816 -17.80 -48.20 -22.57
N ALA A 817 -16.67 -48.51 -23.22
CA ALA A 817 -16.56 -48.61 -24.67
C ALA A 817 -16.11 -50.02 -25.03
N ASP A 818 -16.82 -50.70 -25.92
CA ASP A 818 -16.54 -52.10 -26.31
C ASP A 818 -16.39 -53.08 -25.12
N GLY A 819 -17.11 -52.81 -24.03
CA GLY A 819 -17.04 -53.59 -22.78
C GLY A 819 -15.89 -53.22 -21.84
N GLU A 820 -14.94 -52.38 -22.27
CA GLU A 820 -13.80 -51.92 -21.47
C GLU A 820 -14.14 -50.66 -20.66
N ARG A 821 -13.74 -50.65 -19.38
CA ARG A 821 -13.89 -49.49 -18.48
C ARG A 821 -12.82 -48.43 -18.76
N GLN A 822 -13.26 -47.20 -19.05
CA GLN A 822 -12.38 -46.07 -19.29
C GLN A 822 -12.71 -44.88 -18.38
N VAL A 823 -11.69 -44.14 -17.97
CA VAL A 823 -11.83 -42.93 -17.15
C VAL A 823 -11.31 -41.72 -17.93
N GLN A 824 -12.01 -40.59 -17.83
CA GLN A 824 -11.59 -39.36 -18.52
C GLN A 824 -10.41 -38.71 -17.79
N GLY A 825 -9.28 -38.60 -18.49
CA GLY A 825 -8.14 -37.76 -18.14
C GLY A 825 -7.95 -36.62 -19.16
N TRP A 826 -6.83 -35.92 -19.05
CA TRP A 826 -6.44 -34.84 -19.95
C TRP A 826 -5.06 -35.14 -20.54
N ARG A 827 -4.89 -34.83 -21.81
CA ARG A 827 -3.63 -34.96 -22.54
C ARG A 827 -3.23 -33.60 -23.06
N GLU A 828 -1.98 -33.23 -22.82
CA GLU A 828 -1.39 -32.02 -23.41
C GLU A 828 -1.20 -32.20 -24.91
N VAL A 829 -1.57 -31.17 -25.67
CA VAL A 829 -1.47 -31.15 -27.12
C VAL A 829 -0.72 -29.90 -27.57
N THR A 830 0.13 -30.08 -28.58
CA THR A 830 0.82 -28.99 -29.29
C THR A 830 0.10 -28.76 -30.61
N VAL A 831 -0.27 -27.51 -30.89
CA VAL A 831 -0.88 -27.14 -32.18
C VAL A 831 0.22 -26.69 -33.13
N ALA A 832 0.18 -27.16 -34.39
CA ALA A 832 0.91 -26.52 -35.48
C ALA A 832 0.31 -25.12 -35.76
N GLU A 833 0.99 -24.28 -36.56
CA GLU A 833 0.57 -22.88 -36.79
C GLU A 833 -0.95 -22.72 -36.97
N PRO A 834 -1.64 -21.97 -36.09
CA PRO A 834 -3.09 -21.89 -36.12
C PRO A 834 -3.56 -21.09 -37.34
N VAL A 835 -4.43 -21.70 -38.14
CA VAL A 835 -5.16 -20.99 -39.21
C VAL A 835 -6.38 -20.34 -38.57
N ALA A 836 -6.45 -19.01 -38.61
CA ALA A 836 -7.58 -18.27 -38.07
C ALA A 836 -8.85 -18.54 -38.89
N PRO A 837 -10.01 -18.83 -38.26
CA PRO A 837 -11.24 -19.16 -38.97
C PRO A 837 -12.02 -17.93 -39.49
N TRP A 838 -11.40 -16.74 -39.42
CA TRP A 838 -12.00 -15.46 -39.78
C TRP A 838 -11.86 -15.20 -41.28
N LYS A 839 -12.92 -14.71 -41.92
CA LYS A 839 -13.00 -14.41 -43.35
C LYS A 839 -13.11 -12.91 -43.55
N ASP A 840 -12.39 -12.39 -44.54
CA ASP A 840 -12.60 -11.02 -45.01
C ASP A 840 -14.06 -10.85 -45.47
N GLY A 841 -14.72 -9.78 -45.02
CA GLY A 841 -16.15 -9.54 -45.26
C GLY A 841 -17.10 -10.43 -44.45
N GLY A 842 -16.60 -11.20 -43.47
CA GLY A 842 -17.40 -12.12 -42.68
C GLY A 842 -18.35 -11.42 -41.71
N VAL A 843 -19.52 -12.06 -41.47
CA VAL A 843 -20.54 -11.61 -40.51
C VAL A 843 -20.56 -12.54 -39.30
N TYR A 844 -20.34 -12.00 -38.11
CA TYR A 844 -20.19 -12.76 -36.88
C TYR A 844 -21.13 -12.27 -35.77
N LEU A 845 -21.89 -13.20 -35.19
CA LEU A 845 -22.72 -12.95 -34.01
C LEU A 845 -21.94 -13.30 -32.74
N ILE A 846 -21.77 -12.33 -31.84
CA ILE A 846 -21.09 -12.50 -30.56
C ILE A 846 -22.07 -12.24 -29.43
N THR A 847 -22.54 -13.30 -28.79
CA THR A 847 -23.38 -13.18 -27.60
C THR A 847 -22.55 -12.92 -26.35
N GLY A 848 -23.07 -12.10 -25.44
CA GLY A 848 -22.25 -11.55 -24.36
C GLY A 848 -21.14 -10.65 -24.90
N GLY A 849 -21.38 -9.97 -26.04
CA GLY A 849 -20.38 -9.24 -26.82
C GLY A 849 -19.67 -8.12 -26.05
N LEU A 850 -20.28 -7.61 -24.99
CA LEU A 850 -19.68 -6.61 -24.09
C LEU A 850 -18.95 -7.20 -22.88
N GLY A 851 -19.08 -8.51 -22.64
CA GLY A 851 -18.38 -9.25 -21.58
C GLY A 851 -16.95 -9.62 -21.99
N GLY A 852 -16.15 -10.13 -21.05
CA GLY A 852 -14.71 -10.37 -21.24
C GLY A 852 -14.37 -11.12 -22.53
N LEU A 853 -14.93 -12.33 -22.72
CA LEU A 853 -14.73 -13.13 -23.93
C LEU A 853 -15.20 -12.41 -25.20
N GLY A 854 -16.38 -11.78 -25.15
CA GLY A 854 -16.94 -11.07 -26.29
C GLY A 854 -16.00 -9.98 -26.82
N ARG A 855 -15.38 -9.22 -25.91
CA ARG A 855 -14.39 -8.19 -26.25
C ARG A 855 -13.13 -8.76 -26.89
N ILE A 856 -12.60 -9.86 -26.35
CA ILE A 856 -11.41 -10.53 -26.85
C ILE A 856 -11.64 -10.99 -28.29
N PHE A 857 -12.73 -11.72 -28.53
CA PHE A 857 -13.03 -12.25 -29.86
C PHE A 857 -13.42 -11.15 -30.86
N ALA A 858 -14.16 -10.12 -30.44
CA ALA A 858 -14.46 -8.99 -31.31
C ALA A 858 -13.18 -8.31 -31.82
N LYS A 859 -12.20 -8.09 -30.94
CA LYS A 859 -10.90 -7.49 -31.30
C LYS A 859 -10.07 -8.42 -32.18
N GLU A 860 -9.99 -9.70 -31.85
CA GLU A 860 -9.23 -10.67 -32.65
C GLU A 860 -9.79 -10.76 -34.08
N ILE A 861 -11.11 -10.86 -34.22
CA ILE A 861 -11.77 -10.92 -35.54
C ILE A 861 -11.48 -9.63 -36.33
N ALA A 862 -11.69 -8.46 -35.73
CA ALA A 862 -11.44 -7.17 -36.38
C ALA A 862 -9.97 -6.93 -36.74
N THR A 863 -9.03 -7.53 -36.00
CA THR A 863 -7.58 -7.40 -36.25
C THR A 863 -7.13 -8.32 -37.38
N ARG A 864 -7.74 -9.51 -37.50
CA ARG A 864 -7.28 -10.57 -38.41
C ARG A 864 -7.99 -10.59 -39.76
N ALA A 865 -9.22 -10.08 -39.84
CA ALA A 865 -10.03 -10.05 -41.04
C ALA A 865 -10.50 -8.63 -41.36
N ARG A 866 -10.56 -8.29 -42.65
CA ARG A 866 -10.93 -6.95 -43.12
C ARG A 866 -12.42 -6.85 -43.39
N CYS A 867 -12.98 -5.66 -43.16
CA CYS A 867 -14.37 -5.34 -43.50
C CYS A 867 -15.40 -6.29 -42.88
N VAL A 868 -15.15 -6.78 -41.67
CA VAL A 868 -16.05 -7.68 -40.94
C VAL A 868 -17.25 -6.93 -40.36
N THR A 869 -18.39 -7.62 -40.24
CA THR A 869 -19.55 -7.15 -39.49
C THR A 869 -19.65 -7.91 -38.18
N LEU A 870 -19.58 -7.20 -37.05
CA LEU A 870 -19.66 -7.74 -35.71
C LEU A 870 -21.01 -7.39 -35.08
N VAL A 871 -21.88 -8.37 -34.93
CA VAL A 871 -23.16 -8.23 -34.24
C VAL A 871 -22.96 -8.63 -32.78
N LEU A 872 -22.87 -7.63 -31.90
CA LEU A 872 -22.64 -7.80 -30.47
C LEU A 872 -23.96 -7.77 -29.71
N THR A 873 -24.20 -8.73 -28.82
CA THR A 873 -25.43 -8.74 -28.01
C THR A 873 -25.18 -8.76 -26.51
N GLY A 874 -26.13 -8.18 -25.76
CA GLY A 874 -26.18 -8.21 -24.31
C GLY A 874 -27.55 -7.79 -23.77
N ARG A 875 -27.84 -8.05 -22.49
CA ARG A 875 -29.19 -7.80 -21.93
C ARG A 875 -29.58 -6.33 -21.77
N ARG A 876 -28.62 -5.40 -21.76
CA ARG A 876 -28.88 -3.98 -21.52
C ARG A 876 -29.19 -3.25 -22.82
N ALA A 877 -30.18 -2.36 -22.80
CA ALA A 877 -30.42 -1.43 -23.90
C ALA A 877 -29.21 -0.51 -24.11
N TRP A 878 -28.91 -0.16 -25.36
CA TRP A 878 -27.76 0.72 -25.68
C TRP A 878 -27.86 2.09 -24.97
N SER A 879 -29.08 2.62 -24.80
CA SER A 879 -29.34 3.85 -24.06
C SER A 879 -28.88 3.80 -22.60
N ASP A 880 -28.91 2.61 -22.00
CA ASP A 880 -28.62 2.38 -20.58
C ASP A 880 -27.15 1.97 -20.38
N VAL A 881 -26.39 1.85 -21.47
CA VAL A 881 -24.94 1.66 -21.44
C VAL A 881 -24.28 3.04 -21.27
N SER A 882 -24.10 3.45 -20.01
CA SER A 882 -23.38 4.68 -19.62
C SER A 882 -21.86 4.48 -19.43
N ASP A 883 -21.38 3.25 -19.60
CA ASP A 883 -20.00 2.87 -19.37
C ASP A 883 -19.08 3.29 -20.54
N GLU A 884 -18.18 4.24 -20.28
CA GLU A 884 -17.18 4.73 -21.25
C GLU A 884 -16.29 3.58 -21.79
N SER A 885 -16.08 2.51 -21.01
CA SER A 885 -15.31 1.34 -21.45
C SER A 885 -15.96 0.62 -22.63
N THR A 886 -17.29 0.65 -22.73
CA THR A 886 -18.06 -0.01 -23.79
C THR A 886 -18.08 0.84 -25.05
N ARG A 887 -18.25 2.16 -24.90
CA ARG A 887 -18.19 3.10 -26.03
C ARG A 887 -16.78 3.15 -26.64
N SER A 888 -15.75 3.04 -25.80
CA SER A 888 -14.36 2.93 -26.24
C SER A 888 -14.13 1.68 -27.09
N LEU A 889 -14.64 0.51 -26.67
CA LEU A 889 -14.54 -0.73 -27.44
C LEU A 889 -15.14 -0.59 -28.85
N VAL A 890 -16.35 -0.04 -28.96
CA VAL A 890 -17.00 0.12 -30.27
C VAL A 890 -16.17 1.02 -31.18
N ARG A 891 -15.70 2.18 -30.68
CA ARG A 891 -14.81 3.07 -31.44
C ARG A 891 -13.50 2.38 -31.85
N GLU A 892 -12.93 1.55 -30.99
CA GLU A 892 -11.71 0.79 -31.26
C GLU A 892 -11.92 -0.22 -32.39
N LEU A 893 -13.00 -0.99 -32.34
CA LEU A 893 -13.37 -1.96 -33.38
C LEU A 893 -13.65 -1.26 -34.72
N GLU A 894 -14.37 -0.14 -34.70
CA GLU A 894 -14.61 0.69 -35.90
C GLU A 894 -13.32 1.26 -36.48
N ALA A 895 -12.38 1.68 -35.63
CA ALA A 895 -11.07 2.16 -36.07
C ALA A 895 -10.22 1.05 -36.72
N LEU A 896 -10.45 -0.22 -36.36
CA LEU A 896 -9.86 -1.38 -37.02
C LEU A 896 -10.56 -1.74 -38.35
N GLY A 897 -11.63 -1.03 -38.72
CA GLY A 897 -12.36 -1.23 -39.96
C GLY A 897 -13.49 -2.25 -39.89
N ALA A 898 -13.91 -2.66 -38.68
CA ALA A 898 -15.10 -3.47 -38.47
C ALA A 898 -16.37 -2.60 -38.47
N THR A 899 -17.47 -3.14 -38.99
CA THR A 899 -18.82 -2.57 -38.78
C THR A 899 -19.41 -3.20 -37.52
N VAL A 900 -19.69 -2.40 -36.50
CA VAL A 900 -20.20 -2.91 -35.21
C VAL A 900 -21.68 -2.59 -35.07
N VAL A 901 -22.48 -3.63 -34.83
CA VAL A 901 -23.92 -3.52 -34.54
C VAL A 901 -24.15 -4.05 -33.14
N TYR A 902 -24.72 -3.23 -32.26
CA TYR A 902 -25.11 -3.69 -30.92
C TYR A 902 -26.62 -3.87 -30.82
N GLN A 903 -27.06 -5.03 -30.32
CA GLN A 903 -28.46 -5.33 -30.09
C GLN A 903 -28.71 -5.86 -28.67
N ALA A 904 -29.67 -5.25 -27.99
CA ALA A 904 -30.10 -5.71 -26.69
C ALA A 904 -30.89 -7.01 -26.85
N LEU A 905 -30.42 -8.09 -26.23
CA LEU A 905 -30.99 -9.42 -26.33
C LEU A 905 -30.68 -10.24 -25.07
N ASP A 906 -31.69 -10.90 -24.52
CA ASP A 906 -31.50 -12.03 -23.62
C ASP A 906 -31.46 -13.32 -24.44
N VAL A 907 -30.32 -14.02 -24.42
CA VAL A 907 -30.13 -15.26 -25.19
C VAL A 907 -31.02 -16.40 -24.72
N SER A 908 -31.57 -16.33 -23.50
CA SER A 908 -32.53 -17.31 -23.01
C SER A 908 -33.92 -17.16 -23.64
N ASP A 909 -34.21 -16.04 -24.30
CA ASP A 909 -35.45 -15.82 -25.04
C ASP A 909 -35.34 -16.40 -26.47
N ARG A 910 -35.99 -17.55 -26.67
CA ARG A 910 -35.99 -18.30 -27.93
C ARG A 910 -36.48 -17.47 -29.12
N GLU A 911 -37.57 -16.72 -28.94
CA GLU A 911 -38.16 -15.98 -30.06
C GLU A 911 -37.30 -14.77 -30.41
N ALA A 912 -36.75 -14.07 -29.40
CA ALA A 912 -35.86 -12.95 -29.64
C ALA A 912 -34.55 -13.37 -30.34
N VAL A 913 -33.97 -14.53 -29.97
CA VAL A 913 -32.81 -15.10 -30.67
C VAL A 913 -33.16 -15.46 -32.12
N ARG A 914 -34.31 -16.09 -32.36
CA ARG A 914 -34.78 -16.45 -33.71
C ARG A 914 -34.94 -15.22 -34.60
N GLN A 915 -35.54 -14.15 -34.07
CA GLN A 915 -35.72 -12.89 -34.80
C GLN A 915 -34.38 -12.23 -35.11
N LEU A 916 -33.42 -12.25 -34.18
CA LEU A 916 -32.08 -11.71 -34.42
C LEU A 916 -31.39 -12.43 -35.57
N VAL A 917 -31.39 -13.77 -35.59
CA VAL A 917 -30.73 -14.53 -36.66
C VAL A 917 -31.35 -14.24 -38.02
N LEU A 918 -32.68 -14.17 -38.10
CA LEU A 918 -33.38 -13.79 -39.34
C LEU A 918 -33.01 -12.37 -39.79
N GLN A 919 -33.01 -11.40 -38.87
CA GLN A 919 -32.65 -10.02 -39.15
C GLN A 919 -31.21 -9.92 -39.72
N ILE A 920 -30.26 -10.64 -39.12
CA ILE A 920 -28.86 -10.66 -39.60
C ILE A 920 -28.80 -11.20 -41.04
N GLN A 921 -29.55 -12.26 -41.34
CA GLN A 921 -29.60 -12.82 -42.70
C GLN A 921 -30.27 -11.87 -43.71
N GLU A 922 -31.31 -11.15 -43.31
CA GLU A 922 -31.98 -10.17 -44.16
C GLU A 922 -31.11 -8.95 -44.45
N GLU A 923 -30.45 -8.40 -43.42
CA GLU A 923 -29.67 -7.16 -43.52
C GLU A 923 -28.29 -7.37 -44.14
N HIS A 924 -27.62 -8.47 -43.81
CA HIS A 924 -26.22 -8.70 -44.20
C HIS A 924 -26.03 -9.84 -45.21
N GLN A 925 -27.10 -10.56 -45.57
CA GLN A 925 -27.11 -11.67 -46.53
C GLN A 925 -26.18 -12.85 -46.17
N ALA A 926 -25.61 -12.85 -44.96
CA ALA A 926 -24.70 -13.88 -44.48
C ALA A 926 -24.66 -13.89 -42.95
N LEU A 927 -24.41 -15.06 -42.37
CA LEU A 927 -23.94 -15.26 -41.00
C LEU A 927 -22.94 -16.40 -41.05
N ASN A 928 -21.66 -16.09 -40.82
CA ASN A 928 -20.56 -17.02 -41.03
C ASN A 928 -20.19 -17.80 -39.77
N GLY A 929 -20.36 -17.20 -38.60
CA GLY A 929 -20.06 -17.87 -37.34
C GLY A 929 -20.71 -17.22 -36.14
N ILE A 930 -20.87 -18.02 -35.09
CA ILE A 930 -21.46 -17.60 -33.81
C ILE A 930 -20.46 -17.85 -32.69
N VAL A 931 -20.14 -16.80 -31.93
CA VAL A 931 -19.35 -16.88 -30.69
C VAL A 931 -20.31 -16.77 -29.51
N HIS A 932 -20.52 -17.88 -28.80
CA HIS A 932 -21.38 -17.91 -27.63
C HIS A 932 -20.58 -17.66 -26.34
N GLY A 933 -20.36 -16.37 -26.03
CA GLY A 933 -19.65 -15.92 -24.82
C GLY A 933 -20.57 -15.49 -23.67
N ALA A 934 -21.88 -15.68 -23.78
CA ALA A 934 -22.82 -15.30 -22.74
C ALA A 934 -22.70 -16.23 -21.53
N GLY A 935 -22.68 -15.66 -20.33
CA GLY A 935 -22.59 -16.42 -19.09
C GLY A 935 -22.86 -15.54 -17.88
N VAL A 936 -23.36 -16.17 -16.81
CA VAL A 936 -23.57 -15.55 -15.51
C VAL A 936 -22.84 -16.39 -14.47
N ILE A 937 -22.17 -15.74 -13.52
CA ILE A 937 -21.50 -16.40 -12.40
C ILE A 937 -22.17 -15.93 -11.10
N ARG A 938 -22.43 -16.88 -10.21
CA ARG A 938 -23.09 -16.66 -8.92
C ARG A 938 -22.42 -17.49 -7.84
N ASP A 939 -21.15 -17.21 -7.51
CA ASP A 939 -20.40 -18.04 -6.56
C ASP A 939 -21.12 -18.18 -5.21
N GLY A 940 -21.14 -19.40 -4.67
CA GLY A 940 -21.77 -19.75 -3.40
C GLY A 940 -21.75 -21.26 -3.18
N LEU A 941 -21.55 -21.69 -1.92
CA LEU A 941 -21.53 -23.10 -1.55
C LEU A 941 -22.85 -23.79 -1.90
N LEU A 942 -22.78 -25.06 -2.29
CA LEU A 942 -23.92 -25.88 -2.68
C LEU A 942 -24.97 -25.96 -1.58
N THR A 943 -24.57 -25.99 -0.30
CA THR A 943 -25.48 -26.07 0.84
C THR A 943 -26.43 -24.87 0.96
N GLY A 944 -26.00 -23.68 0.53
CA GLY A 944 -26.79 -22.44 0.58
C GLY A 944 -27.37 -22.03 -0.77
N LYS A 945 -27.11 -22.79 -1.83
CA LYS A 945 -27.40 -22.39 -3.20
C LYS A 945 -28.90 -22.48 -3.52
N GLN A 946 -29.51 -21.36 -3.87
CA GLN A 946 -30.93 -21.35 -4.21
C GLN A 946 -31.16 -21.91 -5.63
N PRO A 947 -32.22 -22.70 -5.87
CA PRO A 947 -32.55 -23.23 -7.20
C PRO A 947 -32.68 -22.14 -8.28
N GLU A 948 -33.21 -20.98 -7.92
CA GLU A 948 -33.40 -19.83 -8.82
C GLU A 948 -32.06 -19.33 -9.36
N VAL A 949 -31.03 -19.34 -8.51
CA VAL A 949 -29.67 -18.92 -8.87
C VAL A 949 -29.04 -19.92 -9.83
N LEU A 950 -29.23 -21.22 -9.60
CA LEU A 950 -28.78 -22.26 -10.52
C LEU A 950 -29.46 -22.11 -11.90
N ARG A 951 -30.78 -21.87 -11.93
CA ARG A 951 -31.50 -21.63 -13.20
C ARG A 951 -30.97 -20.39 -13.92
N GLU A 952 -30.69 -19.30 -13.20
CA GLU A 952 -30.09 -18.10 -13.80
C GLU A 952 -28.73 -18.40 -14.45
N VAL A 953 -27.84 -19.13 -13.75
CA VAL A 953 -26.51 -19.48 -14.24
C VAL A 953 -26.57 -20.40 -15.47
N LEU A 954 -27.43 -21.42 -15.43
CA LEU A 954 -27.61 -22.35 -16.55
C LEU A 954 -28.30 -21.69 -17.76
N SER A 955 -29.25 -20.78 -17.54
CA SER A 955 -30.07 -20.17 -18.61
C SER A 955 -29.23 -19.58 -19.74
N ALA A 956 -28.13 -18.90 -19.40
CA ALA A 956 -27.29 -18.24 -20.39
C ALA A 956 -26.50 -19.22 -21.26
N LYS A 957 -25.99 -20.32 -20.68
CA LYS A 957 -25.11 -21.30 -21.37
C LYS A 957 -25.84 -22.50 -21.96
N VAL A 958 -26.90 -22.96 -21.30
CA VAL A 958 -27.67 -24.12 -21.72
C VAL A 958 -28.79 -23.68 -22.64
N ALA A 959 -29.78 -22.93 -22.13
CA ALA A 959 -30.90 -22.47 -22.94
C ALA A 959 -30.44 -21.53 -24.05
N GLY A 960 -29.50 -20.62 -23.76
CA GLY A 960 -28.90 -19.73 -24.76
C GLY A 960 -28.24 -20.48 -25.92
N LEU A 961 -27.47 -21.54 -25.64
CA LEU A 961 -26.87 -22.36 -26.68
C LEU A 961 -27.92 -23.11 -27.50
N VAL A 962 -28.90 -23.74 -26.84
CA VAL A 962 -29.99 -24.45 -27.53
C VAL A 962 -30.76 -23.50 -28.45
N ASN A 963 -31.09 -22.30 -27.97
CA ASN A 963 -31.80 -21.29 -28.76
C ASN A 963 -30.98 -20.85 -30.00
N LEU A 964 -29.66 -20.68 -29.85
CA LEU A 964 -28.78 -20.32 -30.97
C LEU A 964 -28.66 -21.46 -31.99
N ASP A 965 -28.50 -22.71 -31.54
CA ASP A 965 -28.42 -23.89 -32.39
C ASP A 965 -29.72 -24.08 -33.19
N GLU A 966 -30.87 -23.97 -32.54
CA GLU A 966 -32.16 -24.05 -33.21
C GLU A 966 -32.39 -22.90 -34.20
N ALA A 967 -32.10 -21.66 -33.80
CA ALA A 967 -32.31 -20.49 -34.65
C ALA A 967 -31.38 -20.47 -35.88
N SER A 968 -30.20 -21.09 -35.78
CA SER A 968 -29.21 -21.15 -36.85
C SER A 968 -29.16 -22.48 -37.60
N ARG A 969 -30.09 -23.41 -37.33
CA ARG A 969 -30.11 -24.76 -37.90
C ARG A 969 -30.05 -24.80 -39.43
N ASP A 970 -30.75 -23.88 -40.08
CA ASP A 970 -30.83 -23.80 -41.55
C ASP A 970 -29.85 -22.76 -42.14
N VAL A 971 -28.99 -22.17 -41.30
CA VAL A 971 -27.97 -21.21 -41.69
C VAL A 971 -26.67 -21.96 -41.99
N PRO A 972 -26.00 -21.73 -43.13
CA PRO A 972 -24.73 -22.38 -43.46
C PRO A 972 -23.56 -21.78 -42.67
N LEU A 973 -23.57 -21.98 -41.35
CA LEU A 973 -22.48 -21.55 -40.46
C LEU A 973 -21.19 -22.31 -40.76
N ASP A 974 -20.06 -21.60 -40.77
CA ASP A 974 -18.75 -22.23 -40.82
C ASP A 974 -18.42 -22.90 -39.48
N TRP A 975 -18.88 -22.31 -38.37
CA TRP A 975 -18.66 -22.80 -37.01
C TRP A 975 -19.60 -22.13 -36.00
N LEU A 976 -19.83 -22.84 -34.89
CA LEU A 976 -20.43 -22.30 -33.66
C LEU A 976 -19.46 -22.60 -32.51
N MET A 977 -19.02 -21.54 -31.81
CA MET A 977 -17.97 -21.62 -30.80
C MET A 977 -18.55 -21.38 -29.40
N CYS A 978 -18.33 -22.34 -28.50
CA CYS A 978 -18.79 -22.31 -27.10
C CYS A 978 -17.63 -22.33 -26.12
N PHE A 979 -17.83 -21.74 -24.95
CA PHE A 979 -16.81 -21.70 -23.89
C PHE A 979 -17.31 -22.36 -22.61
N SER A 980 -16.47 -23.26 -22.08
CA SER A 980 -16.65 -23.83 -20.75
C SER A 980 -15.48 -23.42 -19.85
N SER A 981 -15.72 -23.45 -18.55
CA SER A 981 -14.71 -23.12 -17.55
C SER A 981 -13.92 -24.35 -17.13
N ILE A 982 -12.69 -24.15 -16.67
CA ILE A 982 -11.91 -25.19 -15.98
C ILE A 982 -12.67 -25.75 -14.75
N ALA A 983 -13.63 -25.01 -14.20
CA ALA A 983 -14.53 -25.46 -13.14
C ALA A 983 -15.35 -26.70 -13.56
N ALA A 984 -15.81 -26.80 -14.82
CA ALA A 984 -16.50 -27.99 -15.32
C ALA A 984 -15.59 -29.23 -15.37
N VAL A 985 -14.28 -28.99 -15.47
CA VAL A 985 -13.25 -30.04 -15.61
C VAL A 985 -12.71 -30.52 -14.27
N LYS A 986 -12.34 -29.59 -13.39
CA LYS A 986 -11.69 -29.90 -12.10
C LYS A 986 -12.63 -29.78 -10.90
N GLY A 987 -13.83 -29.21 -11.10
CA GLY A 987 -14.62 -28.64 -10.01
C GLY A 987 -14.01 -27.33 -9.52
N ASN A 988 -14.83 -26.48 -8.92
CA ASN A 988 -14.35 -25.36 -8.13
C ASN A 988 -15.29 -25.10 -6.94
N VAL A 989 -14.72 -24.81 -5.78
CA VAL A 989 -15.49 -24.59 -4.54
C VAL A 989 -16.40 -23.37 -4.73
N GLY A 990 -17.69 -23.53 -4.50
CA GLY A 990 -18.69 -22.48 -4.65
C GLY A 990 -19.19 -22.28 -6.08
N GLN A 991 -18.75 -23.08 -7.06
CA GLN A 991 -19.13 -22.93 -8.46
C GLN A 991 -19.81 -24.18 -9.03
N GLY A 992 -20.48 -24.97 -8.20
CA GLY A 992 -21.08 -26.22 -8.67
C GLY A 992 -22.14 -26.04 -9.77
N ASP A 993 -22.93 -24.98 -9.71
CA ASP A 993 -23.92 -24.60 -10.74
C ASP A 993 -23.30 -24.07 -12.03
N TYR A 994 -22.18 -23.35 -11.94
CA TYR A 994 -21.43 -22.86 -13.11
C TYR A 994 -20.56 -23.95 -13.76
N ALA A 995 -20.19 -24.97 -12.99
CA ALA A 995 -19.49 -26.16 -13.45
C ALA A 995 -20.43 -27.18 -14.11
N ALA A 996 -21.71 -27.20 -13.72
CA ALA A 996 -22.79 -27.89 -14.40
C ALA A 996 -23.09 -27.22 -15.75
#